data_AF-A0A449A9D7-F1
#
_entry.id   AF-A0A449A9D7-F1
#
_cell.length_a   1.000
_cell.length_b   1.000
_cell.length_c   1.000
_cell.angle_alpha   90.00
_cell.angle_beta   90.00
_cell.angle_gamma   90.00
#
_symmetry.space_group_name_H-M   'P 1'
#
loop_
_entity.id
_entity.type
_entity.pdbx_description
1 polymer ?
#
loop_
_entity_poly.entity_id
_entity_poly.type
_entity_poly.pdbx_seq_one_letter_code
_entity_poly.pdbx_strand_id
1 'polypeptide(L)'
;MFTENEKKYKAILANLLDVAPNDSAVLTKVDNKYNFDLFKLFGQNVCNEIYYKSNFEVDIIEEKLSVAADQIAQCTQADEVIEILNRFDIEHENKIKGLKRDFISTKARIIEELQKQFQKQSVKWKMFLTKAKEVNEQSNTWPIHIGFMFVKVKIEDKAVYGPLFLKEVNLVIENARPKLQSAGDIKPNEKLLFLLTNANFDFDTNFDISELSIDEVVKRVRGVWSKIYTNIPKPTSIFNNYLSEEIVNESVEFCPGMVLGLFQPSGGYIRNRMMQIIKNNELNSIFTSDFRKAIHSKRIDDYLFDERKSLFKITPTNYSQDKAIASSLLQNTLIWGPPGTGKSQTIVNLLANILVYKKTALVCSQKKAALDVILKRLGSLRIFCLPILYSRANANKKAFYKPLQQYIDFLEYFNEENKLKRLSIINKGEKDFVDKIGELKQNPRFDSVARILSRIKPYFEKLTFEAWNLLFQLPDILVYPEIVKFESLKDAQKWMFKNNKVQWSFFSQKRRKVSQTTEKIFNIFNNTGLNVSELTQIVSELEPDDFNLIKNMLEITNIKQNELISDENELKKYIATYIIERMENLTQQEKEQYTEFSSTIRTAKLEPYKFINYFTSLIKKMFPIVIITPEVDMSSSEKNEFDYAILDESSQIFVEKGLPVVYLAKTKVLAGDQEQMKPSNWFGIRVNDDETVYGMTESLLDFGQAVKIHNILLNKNYRSNHAALMTFSSKHFYNSDLDVIDSGLVESNSKPIEVIEANGVWENNQNLIETEIALNLTKYSLNTYEKIILLCFNSKQQEYLTKTIFEKYPELEIAMKNETLLLRNIENIQGDEADLVIAMVGYDKNATIHSTYVGRPGGKNALNVAISRAKDKMIVVKSLKSEDVKITTENENLYAFKKWLEFLELNDEQRKDFLNISKKRKLNSDSESQIEESELFIEIENYLHQISDGMNWISIHKHQTLGTINVDFLIKQNGQNAFVIIVDNFDYSGSYDKYLQFNDLCKFIEAKKYDLFKVSKLNWHELSSKIKEKIYSFTEIRTTNEIFEQDNESQTTINKIEEKNIITSVEQYENNLRHNTENYDILEGEEENFVEENNNTDLFYDKGSMIQEQIDEELDKFTNEMNEAKLTNSIEKSLFRENSTQQTQLNDNAQKDNFFTSETQISQSYDSTQVEISEDNQTDEYSLTAEKNAMNNVFDK
;
A
#
# COMPACT_ATOMS: atom_id res chain seq x y z
N MET A 1 -17.74 39.63 -15.68
CA MET A 1 -17.87 39.94 -14.23
C MET A 1 -18.46 38.74 -13.51
N PHE A 2 -17.97 38.40 -12.31
CA PHE A 2 -18.53 37.36 -11.46
C PHE A 2 -19.83 37.81 -10.77
N THR A 3 -20.81 36.91 -10.70
CA THR A 3 -22.03 37.03 -9.87
C THR A 3 -21.69 37.09 -8.37
N GLU A 4 -22.63 37.50 -7.51
CA GLU A 4 -22.39 37.54 -6.05
C GLU A 4 -22.02 36.16 -5.47
N ASN A 5 -22.68 35.08 -5.93
CA ASN A 5 -22.33 33.71 -5.53
C ASN A 5 -20.93 33.31 -6.02
N GLU A 6 -20.53 33.69 -7.23
CA GLU A 6 -19.17 33.42 -7.73
C GLU A 6 -18.10 34.25 -7.00
N LYS A 7 -18.43 35.45 -6.50
CA LYS A 7 -17.52 36.22 -5.63
C LYS A 7 -17.27 35.49 -4.30
N LYS A 8 -18.32 34.96 -3.68
CA LYS A 8 -18.24 34.19 -2.42
C LYS A 8 -17.32 32.96 -2.52
N TYR A 9 -17.28 32.30 -3.67
CA TYR A 9 -16.48 31.09 -3.90
C TYR A 9 -15.26 31.33 -4.80
N LYS A 10 -14.80 32.58 -4.93
CA LYS A 10 -13.67 32.97 -5.80
C LYS A 10 -12.37 32.24 -5.43
N ALA A 11 -12.13 31.98 -4.14
CA ALA A 11 -10.96 31.26 -3.65
C ALA A 11 -10.88 29.82 -4.20
N ILE A 12 -11.96 29.04 -4.06
CA ILE A 12 -12.10 27.67 -4.61
C ILE A 12 -11.81 27.65 -6.11
N LEU A 13 -12.40 28.60 -6.84
CA LEU A 13 -12.27 28.72 -8.30
C LEU A 13 -10.90 29.22 -8.79
N ALA A 14 -10.13 29.88 -7.93
CA ALA A 14 -8.75 30.28 -8.18
C ALA A 14 -7.79 29.11 -7.89
N ASN A 15 -7.99 28.40 -6.77
CA ASN A 15 -7.13 27.28 -6.38
C ASN A 15 -7.20 26.12 -7.39
N LEU A 16 -8.35 25.90 -8.05
CA LEU A 16 -8.51 24.91 -9.13
C LEU A 16 -7.67 25.17 -10.40
N LEU A 17 -7.09 26.37 -10.55
CA LEU A 17 -6.18 26.68 -11.66
C LEU A 17 -4.73 26.26 -11.37
N ASP A 18 -4.42 26.02 -10.09
CA ASP A 18 -3.13 25.50 -9.62
C ASP A 18 -1.93 26.28 -10.17
N VAL A 19 -2.03 27.63 -10.19
CA VAL A 19 -0.99 28.51 -10.77
C VAL A 19 0.08 28.83 -9.73
N ALA A 20 1.31 28.42 -10.03
CA ALA A 20 2.49 28.75 -9.24
C ALA A 20 3.14 30.08 -9.64
N PRO A 21 3.86 30.78 -8.73
CA PRO A 21 4.69 31.95 -9.08
C PRO A 21 5.74 31.64 -10.14
N ASN A 22 6.19 30.39 -10.23
CA ASN A 22 7.14 29.89 -11.21
C ASN A 22 6.54 28.77 -12.09
N ASP A 23 5.22 28.79 -12.36
CA ASP A 23 4.62 27.79 -13.26
C ASP A 23 5.15 27.96 -14.68
N SER A 24 5.94 27.01 -15.18
CA SER A 24 6.44 27.00 -16.56
C SER A 24 5.32 27.15 -17.59
N ALA A 25 4.08 26.72 -17.29
CA ALA A 25 2.94 26.87 -18.19
C ALA A 25 2.43 28.33 -18.30
N VAL A 26 2.77 29.22 -17.37
CA VAL A 26 2.35 30.64 -17.36
C VAL A 26 3.54 31.59 -17.55
N LEU A 27 4.70 31.24 -17.01
CA LEU A 27 5.96 31.99 -17.11
C LEU A 27 7.13 31.02 -17.36
N THR A 28 7.41 30.72 -18.62
CA THR A 28 8.48 29.82 -19.04
C THR A 28 9.85 30.51 -19.00
N LYS A 29 10.81 29.87 -18.32
CA LYS A 29 12.22 30.26 -18.32
C LYS A 29 13.09 29.05 -18.62
N VAL A 30 13.92 29.14 -19.66
CA VAL A 30 14.91 28.10 -20.00
C VAL A 30 16.09 28.18 -19.05
N ASP A 31 16.31 27.08 -18.31
CA ASP A 31 17.32 26.95 -17.26
C ASP A 31 18.34 25.83 -17.53
N ASN A 32 18.16 25.06 -18.63
CA ASN A 32 18.94 23.87 -18.98
C ASN A 32 18.95 22.77 -17.90
N LYS A 33 17.93 22.74 -17.03
CA LYS A 33 17.75 21.73 -15.97
C LYS A 33 16.37 21.10 -16.02
N TYR A 34 15.32 21.91 -16.14
CA TYR A 34 13.92 21.48 -16.26
C TYR A 34 13.22 22.05 -17.48
N ASN A 35 13.75 23.12 -18.08
CA ASN A 35 13.27 23.73 -19.31
C ASN A 35 14.44 23.93 -20.29
N PHE A 36 14.26 23.45 -21.52
CA PHE A 36 15.31 23.27 -22.53
C PHE A 36 14.89 23.87 -23.88
N ASP A 37 15.64 24.85 -24.40
CA ASP A 37 15.46 25.33 -25.78
C ASP A 37 15.95 24.26 -26.76
N LEU A 38 15.01 23.63 -27.47
CA LEU A 38 15.28 22.56 -28.43
C LEU A 38 16.17 23.04 -29.59
N PHE A 39 16.00 24.30 -30.02
CA PHE A 39 16.77 24.86 -31.13
C PHE A 39 18.22 25.10 -30.71
N LYS A 40 18.43 25.65 -29.52
CA LYS A 40 19.78 25.93 -28.99
C LYS A 40 20.56 24.65 -28.65
N LEU A 41 19.88 23.59 -28.20
CA LEU A 41 20.53 22.34 -27.78
C LEU A 41 20.77 21.36 -28.94
N PHE A 42 19.80 21.21 -29.86
CA PHE A 42 19.82 20.15 -30.88
C PHE A 42 19.78 20.67 -32.33
N GLY A 43 19.65 21.98 -32.52
CA GLY A 43 19.70 22.62 -33.82
C GLY A 43 18.47 22.41 -34.70
N GLN A 44 18.58 22.89 -35.95
CA GLN A 44 17.47 22.99 -36.90
C GLN A 44 16.90 21.62 -37.33
N ASN A 45 17.74 20.58 -37.46
CA ASN A 45 17.32 19.29 -38.00
C ASN A 45 16.32 18.58 -37.07
N VAL A 46 16.68 18.42 -35.79
CA VAL A 46 15.80 17.84 -34.76
C VAL A 46 14.53 18.70 -34.59
N CYS A 47 14.66 20.03 -34.62
CA CYS A 47 13.50 20.92 -34.58
C CYS A 47 12.55 20.73 -35.78
N ASN A 48 13.07 20.49 -36.99
CA ASN A 48 12.24 20.24 -38.17
C ASN A 48 11.50 18.90 -38.08
N GLU A 49 12.16 17.85 -37.61
CA GLU A 49 11.55 16.53 -37.38
C GLU A 49 10.34 16.65 -36.43
N ILE A 50 10.53 17.31 -35.30
CA ILE A 50 9.48 17.58 -34.29
C ILE A 50 8.35 18.46 -34.82
N TYR A 51 8.68 19.47 -35.64
CA TYR A 51 7.72 20.47 -36.10
C TYR A 51 6.77 19.95 -37.20
N TYR A 52 7.28 19.13 -38.13
CA TYR A 52 6.50 18.65 -39.29
C TYR A 52 5.85 17.27 -39.10
N LYS A 53 6.33 16.42 -38.19
CA LYS A 53 5.76 15.09 -37.96
C LYS A 53 4.76 15.13 -36.79
N SER A 54 3.57 14.56 -36.96
CA SER A 54 2.62 14.36 -35.84
C SER A 54 3.16 13.34 -34.82
N ASN A 55 3.82 12.29 -35.32
CA ASN A 55 4.52 11.28 -34.53
C ASN A 55 6.02 11.25 -34.88
N PHE A 56 6.91 11.22 -33.89
CA PHE A 56 8.36 11.23 -34.11
C PHE A 56 9.13 10.42 -33.05
N GLU A 57 10.33 9.99 -33.42
CA GLU A 57 11.39 9.52 -32.53
C GLU A 57 12.68 10.23 -32.97
N VAL A 58 13.31 10.97 -32.07
CA VAL A 58 14.54 11.73 -32.35
C VAL A 58 15.57 11.53 -31.24
N ASP A 59 16.83 11.29 -31.61
CA ASP A 59 17.94 11.31 -30.67
C ASP A 59 18.17 12.74 -30.17
N ILE A 60 18.17 12.94 -28.85
CA ILE A 60 18.45 14.24 -28.20
C ILE A 60 19.84 14.26 -27.58
N ILE A 61 20.80 13.82 -28.38
CA ILE A 61 22.20 13.68 -28.01
C ILE A 61 22.91 15.03 -28.25
N GLU A 62 23.74 15.46 -27.31
CA GLU A 62 24.71 16.55 -27.53
C GLU A 62 25.90 16.00 -28.36
N GLU A 63 25.63 15.63 -29.63
CA GLU A 63 26.52 14.84 -30.51
C GLU A 63 27.95 15.39 -30.63
N LYS A 64 28.13 16.69 -30.41
CA LYS A 64 29.41 17.40 -30.45
C LYS A 64 30.55 16.64 -29.76
N LEU A 65 30.32 16.06 -28.58
CA LEU A 65 31.38 15.36 -27.84
C LEU A 65 31.71 13.98 -28.42
N SER A 66 30.71 13.20 -28.84
CA SER A 66 30.94 11.88 -29.46
C SER A 66 31.60 12.04 -30.82
N VAL A 67 31.09 12.94 -31.66
CA VAL A 67 31.63 13.22 -33.00
C VAL A 67 33.05 13.79 -32.89
N ALA A 68 33.34 14.65 -31.92
CA ALA A 68 34.71 15.09 -31.64
C ALA A 68 35.61 13.92 -31.22
N ALA A 69 35.16 13.05 -30.31
CA ALA A 69 35.94 11.89 -29.88
C ALA A 69 36.23 10.92 -31.03
N ASP A 70 35.24 10.62 -31.88
CA ASP A 70 35.37 9.72 -33.04
C ASP A 70 36.28 10.31 -34.13
N GLN A 71 36.22 11.64 -34.36
CA GLN A 71 37.15 12.32 -35.29
C GLN A 71 38.57 12.38 -34.72
N ILE A 72 38.73 12.71 -33.42
CA ILE A 72 40.03 12.71 -32.72
C ILE A 72 40.64 11.30 -32.71
N ALA A 73 39.83 10.24 -32.61
CA ALA A 73 40.28 8.85 -32.73
C ALA A 73 40.90 8.53 -34.10
N GLN A 74 40.52 9.25 -35.16
CA GLN A 74 41.08 9.09 -36.51
C GLN A 74 42.32 9.96 -36.77
N CYS A 75 42.55 11.04 -36.00
CA CYS A 75 43.71 11.92 -36.18
C CYS A 75 45.07 11.22 -36.03
N THR A 76 46.04 11.63 -36.84
CA THR A 76 47.43 11.18 -36.77
C THR A 76 48.38 12.26 -36.23
N GLN A 77 47.95 13.53 -36.18
CA GLN A 77 48.78 14.64 -35.70
C GLN A 77 48.08 15.54 -34.66
N ALA A 78 48.89 16.22 -33.84
CA ALA A 78 48.42 17.08 -32.76
C ALA A 78 47.58 18.27 -33.26
N ASP A 79 47.94 18.85 -34.41
CA ASP A 79 47.26 20.03 -34.94
C ASP A 79 45.85 19.69 -35.47
N GLU A 80 45.64 18.48 -36.01
CA GLU A 80 44.31 17.97 -36.41
C GLU A 80 43.37 17.86 -35.18
N VAL A 81 43.89 17.35 -34.06
CA VAL A 81 43.14 17.24 -32.79
C VAL A 81 42.79 18.63 -32.25
N ILE A 82 43.72 19.58 -32.32
CA ILE A 82 43.48 20.97 -31.91
C ILE A 82 42.44 21.64 -32.81
N GLU A 83 42.47 21.42 -34.12
CA GLU A 83 41.46 21.97 -35.03
C GLU A 83 40.05 21.45 -34.71
N ILE A 84 39.90 20.15 -34.43
CA ILE A 84 38.62 19.55 -34.03
C ILE A 84 38.15 20.12 -32.68
N LEU A 85 39.03 20.23 -31.68
CA LEU A 85 38.68 20.80 -30.37
C LEU A 85 38.20 22.27 -30.51
N ASN A 86 38.83 23.08 -31.37
CA ASN A 86 38.36 24.42 -31.68
C ASN A 86 37.01 24.42 -32.43
N ARG A 87 36.85 23.55 -33.44
CA ARG A 87 35.63 23.45 -34.25
C ARG A 87 34.39 23.08 -33.44
N PHE A 88 34.55 22.29 -32.38
CA PHE A 88 33.48 21.89 -31.47
C PHE A 88 33.34 22.77 -30.22
N ASP A 89 34.15 23.83 -30.08
CA ASP A 89 34.16 24.76 -28.93
C ASP A 89 34.49 24.05 -27.59
N ILE A 90 35.51 23.20 -27.60
CA ILE A 90 35.94 22.37 -26.47
C ILE A 90 37.21 22.97 -25.85
N GLU A 91 37.20 23.23 -24.54
CA GLU A 91 38.32 23.84 -23.82
C GLU A 91 39.59 22.94 -23.81
N HIS A 92 40.71 23.50 -24.27
CA HIS A 92 41.91 22.71 -24.57
C HIS A 92 43.27 23.39 -24.32
N GLU A 93 43.33 24.61 -23.75
CA GLU A 93 44.60 25.35 -23.56
C GLU A 93 45.67 24.53 -22.81
N ASN A 94 45.28 23.86 -21.72
CA ASN A 94 46.15 22.98 -20.94
C ASN A 94 46.48 21.64 -21.62
N LYS A 95 45.76 21.29 -22.69
CA LYS A 95 45.87 20.00 -23.42
C LYS A 95 46.84 20.09 -24.61
N ILE A 96 47.02 21.28 -25.19
CA ILE A 96 47.95 21.56 -26.31
C ILE A 96 49.40 21.14 -25.98
N LYS A 97 49.89 21.47 -24.77
CA LYS A 97 51.26 21.11 -24.35
C LYS A 97 51.46 19.59 -24.23
N GLY A 98 50.42 18.87 -23.82
CA GLY A 98 50.44 17.40 -23.74
C GLY A 98 50.49 16.76 -25.13
N LEU A 99 49.60 17.18 -26.05
CA LEU A 99 49.54 16.67 -27.43
C LEU A 99 50.87 16.83 -28.19
N LYS A 100 51.64 17.88 -27.88
CA LYS A 100 52.97 18.13 -28.46
C LYS A 100 54.12 17.37 -27.78
N ARG A 101 53.92 16.82 -26.57
CA ARG A 101 54.93 16.05 -25.82
C ARG A 101 54.75 14.54 -25.98
N ASP A 102 53.51 14.07 -25.90
CA ASP A 102 53.13 12.68 -26.09
C ASP A 102 51.74 12.65 -26.72
N PHE A 103 51.73 12.49 -28.05
CA PHE A 103 50.51 12.52 -28.85
C PHE A 103 49.58 11.36 -28.51
N ILE A 104 50.10 10.14 -28.38
CA ILE A 104 49.28 8.92 -28.27
C ILE A 104 48.58 8.89 -26.92
N SER A 105 49.30 9.06 -25.81
CA SER A 105 48.67 9.00 -24.48
C SER A 105 47.76 10.20 -24.23
N THR A 106 48.15 11.40 -24.68
CA THR A 106 47.30 12.60 -24.53
C THR A 106 46.05 12.50 -25.38
N LYS A 107 46.13 12.00 -26.62
CA LYS A 107 44.97 11.74 -27.48
C LYS A 107 44.04 10.71 -26.85
N ALA A 108 44.56 9.58 -26.37
CA ALA A 108 43.76 8.57 -25.69
C ALA A 108 43.04 9.15 -24.47
N ARG A 109 43.74 9.93 -23.64
CA ARG A 109 43.15 10.62 -22.47
C ARG A 109 42.11 11.66 -22.85
N ILE A 110 42.29 12.40 -23.95
CA ILE A 110 41.28 13.35 -24.47
C ILE A 110 40.03 12.59 -24.94
N ILE A 111 40.19 11.47 -25.66
CA ILE A 111 39.07 10.62 -26.10
C ILE A 111 38.33 10.06 -24.89
N GLU A 112 39.04 9.50 -23.90
CA GLU A 112 38.45 9.00 -22.66
C GLU A 112 37.73 10.12 -21.89
N GLU A 113 38.33 11.31 -21.79
CA GLU A 113 37.72 12.48 -21.14
C GLU A 113 36.43 12.92 -21.85
N LEU A 114 36.44 13.00 -23.19
CA LEU A 114 35.27 13.32 -24.00
C LEU A 114 34.17 12.25 -23.90
N GLN A 115 34.54 10.97 -23.95
CA GLN A 115 33.60 9.85 -23.77
C GLN A 115 33.03 9.82 -22.35
N LYS A 116 33.81 10.18 -21.33
CA LYS A 116 33.37 10.28 -19.92
C LYS A 116 32.50 11.51 -19.70
N GLN A 117 32.77 12.64 -20.37
CA GLN A 117 31.87 13.79 -20.40
C GLN A 117 30.55 13.45 -21.11
N PHE A 118 30.61 12.73 -22.23
CA PHE A 118 29.43 12.23 -22.96
C PHE A 118 28.58 11.27 -22.12
N GLN A 119 29.20 10.29 -21.45
CA GLN A 119 28.50 9.41 -20.50
C GLN A 119 27.87 10.22 -19.36
N LYS A 120 28.54 11.27 -18.85
CA LYS A 120 27.97 12.19 -17.85
C LYS A 120 26.79 13.03 -18.37
N GLN A 121 26.68 13.31 -19.68
CA GLN A 121 25.47 13.93 -20.24
C GLN A 121 24.23 13.05 -20.05
N SER A 122 24.38 11.72 -20.00
CA SER A 122 23.24 10.84 -19.68
C SER A 122 22.69 11.09 -18.26
N VAL A 123 23.52 11.48 -17.29
CA VAL A 123 23.12 11.77 -15.90
C VAL A 123 22.15 12.96 -15.84
N LYS A 124 22.37 14.01 -16.64
CA LYS A 124 21.45 15.16 -16.81
C LYS A 124 20.05 14.69 -17.22
N TRP A 125 19.96 13.81 -18.22
CA TRP A 125 18.70 13.27 -18.71
C TRP A 125 18.06 12.26 -17.74
N LYS A 126 18.86 11.43 -17.05
CA LYS A 126 18.38 10.58 -15.96
C LYS A 126 17.76 11.42 -14.84
N MET A 127 18.42 12.51 -14.41
CA MET A 127 17.90 13.42 -13.38
C MET A 127 16.60 14.12 -13.83
N PHE A 128 16.53 14.59 -15.08
CA PHE A 128 15.31 15.17 -15.63
C PHE A 128 14.15 14.16 -15.67
N LEU A 129 14.41 12.93 -16.14
CA LEU A 129 13.45 11.85 -16.18
C LEU A 129 13.00 11.41 -14.77
N THR A 130 13.91 11.34 -13.80
CA THR A 130 13.56 11.10 -12.39
C THR A 130 12.64 12.19 -11.87
N LYS A 131 12.91 13.47 -12.16
CA LYS A 131 12.02 14.56 -11.72
C LYS A 131 10.65 14.51 -12.40
N ALA A 132 10.59 14.15 -13.69
CA ALA A 132 9.33 13.93 -14.39
C ALA A 132 8.52 12.76 -13.78
N LYS A 133 9.19 11.66 -13.40
CA LYS A 133 8.57 10.53 -12.70
C LYS A 133 8.01 10.95 -11.33
N GLU A 134 8.78 11.66 -10.50
CA GLU A 134 8.27 12.19 -9.22
C GLU A 134 7.00 13.02 -9.40
N VAL A 135 7.00 13.95 -10.37
CA VAL A 135 5.84 14.80 -10.65
C VAL A 135 4.64 13.98 -11.15
N ASN A 136 4.87 12.96 -11.97
CA ASN A 136 3.83 12.05 -12.44
C ASN A 136 3.28 11.15 -11.31
N GLU A 137 4.14 10.64 -10.41
CA GLU A 137 3.75 9.87 -9.23
C GLU A 137 2.86 10.69 -8.27
N GLN A 138 3.10 12.00 -8.17
CA GLN A 138 2.33 12.93 -7.31
C GLN A 138 1.02 13.41 -7.95
N SER A 139 1.01 13.73 -9.25
CA SER A 139 -0.12 14.38 -9.93
C SER A 139 -0.96 13.46 -10.83
N ASN A 140 -0.50 12.23 -11.06
CA ASN A 140 -0.97 11.31 -12.11
C ASN A 140 -1.05 11.95 -13.52
N THR A 141 -0.35 13.08 -13.72
CA THR A 141 -0.31 13.82 -14.98
C THR A 141 1.10 13.75 -15.51
N TRP A 142 1.26 13.20 -16.71
CA TRP A 142 2.57 13.13 -17.36
C TRP A 142 3.05 14.55 -17.67
N PRO A 143 4.20 15.01 -17.15
CA PRO A 143 4.56 16.42 -17.20
C PRO A 143 5.41 16.80 -18.41
N ILE A 144 6.05 15.85 -19.09
CA ILE A 144 7.02 16.17 -20.15
C ILE A 144 6.26 16.58 -21.43
N HIS A 145 6.39 17.85 -21.79
CA HIS A 145 5.80 18.40 -23.01
C HIS A 145 6.80 19.28 -23.76
N ILE A 146 6.55 19.46 -25.05
CA ILE A 146 7.11 20.57 -25.84
C ILE A 146 6.07 21.69 -25.85
N GLY A 147 6.41 22.81 -25.21
CA GLY A 147 5.68 24.07 -25.33
C GLY A 147 6.05 24.81 -26.60
N PHE A 148 5.06 25.32 -27.30
CA PHE A 148 5.23 26.12 -28.52
C PHE A 148 4.15 27.19 -28.64
N MET A 149 4.33 28.12 -29.60
CA MET A 149 3.46 29.30 -29.78
C MET A 149 3.34 30.09 -28.48
N PHE A 150 4.49 30.59 -28.01
CA PHE A 150 4.58 31.40 -26.81
C PHE A 150 3.90 32.74 -27.00
N VAL A 151 3.24 33.23 -25.95
CA VAL A 151 2.73 34.60 -25.87
C VAL A 151 3.23 35.27 -24.61
N LYS A 152 3.60 36.54 -24.72
CA LYS A 152 3.87 37.41 -23.56
C LYS A 152 2.84 38.53 -23.46
N VAL A 153 2.45 38.89 -22.24
CA VAL A 153 1.55 40.01 -21.92
C VAL A 153 1.62 40.36 -20.43
N LYS A 154 1.35 41.62 -20.08
CA LYS A 154 1.19 42.06 -18.70
C LYS A 154 -0.31 42.17 -18.34
N ILE A 155 -0.75 41.45 -17.31
CA ILE A 155 -2.16 41.41 -16.84
C ILE A 155 -2.19 41.75 -15.35
N GLU A 156 -2.89 42.83 -14.96
CA GLU A 156 -3.07 43.22 -13.54
C GLU A 156 -1.77 43.15 -12.72
N ASP A 157 -0.72 43.78 -13.26
CA ASP A 157 0.67 43.79 -12.75
C ASP A 157 1.44 42.45 -12.72
N LYS A 158 0.89 41.37 -13.29
CA LYS A 158 1.60 40.11 -13.51
C LYS A 158 2.11 39.98 -14.94
N ALA A 159 3.40 39.66 -15.06
CA ALA A 159 3.99 39.21 -16.31
C ALA A 159 3.53 37.77 -16.63
N VAL A 160 3.09 37.56 -17.86
CA VAL A 160 2.78 36.24 -18.43
C VAL A 160 3.72 36.04 -19.62
N TYR A 161 4.33 34.86 -19.72
CA TYR A 161 5.10 34.42 -20.88
C TYR A 161 5.08 32.90 -20.98
N GLY A 162 4.06 32.34 -21.65
CA GLY A 162 3.81 30.90 -21.65
C GLY A 162 3.41 30.35 -23.02
N PRO A 163 3.48 29.03 -23.24
CA PRO A 163 3.11 28.39 -24.50
C PRO A 163 1.59 28.24 -24.59
N LEU A 164 0.96 28.63 -25.70
CA LEU A 164 -0.47 28.41 -25.90
C LEU A 164 -0.81 26.92 -26.12
N PHE A 165 0.13 26.14 -26.61
CA PHE A 165 -0.05 24.72 -26.93
C PHE A 165 1.10 23.86 -26.42
N LEU A 166 0.77 22.63 -26.05
CA LEU A 166 1.65 21.64 -25.45
C LEU A 166 1.53 20.32 -26.23
N LYS A 167 2.65 19.82 -26.76
CA LYS A 167 2.76 18.47 -27.34
C LYS A 167 3.28 17.50 -26.29
N GLU A 168 2.55 16.45 -25.97
CA GLU A 168 2.94 15.43 -24.97
C GLU A 168 4.05 14.52 -25.54
N VAL A 169 5.17 14.38 -24.82
CA VAL A 169 6.37 13.65 -25.31
C VAL A 169 6.98 12.76 -24.22
N ASN A 170 7.62 11.66 -24.61
CA ASN A 170 8.29 10.71 -23.73
C ASN A 170 9.82 10.77 -23.91
N LEU A 171 10.56 10.65 -22.81
CA LEU A 171 12.02 10.55 -22.81
C LEU A 171 12.44 9.12 -22.46
N VAL A 172 13.09 8.45 -23.41
CA VAL A 172 13.63 7.10 -23.26
C VAL A 172 15.15 7.17 -23.24
N ILE A 173 15.83 6.34 -22.42
CA ILE A 173 17.29 6.26 -22.37
C ILE A 173 17.71 4.81 -22.61
N GLU A 174 18.24 4.54 -23.81
CA GLU A 174 18.70 3.22 -24.25
C GLU A 174 20.22 3.28 -24.48
N ASN A 175 20.99 2.38 -23.86
CA ASN A 175 22.46 2.32 -24.03
C ASN A 175 23.15 3.70 -23.86
N ALA A 176 22.75 4.44 -22.81
CA ALA A 176 23.15 5.81 -22.50
C ALA A 176 22.78 6.90 -23.53
N ARG A 177 22.01 6.57 -24.59
CA ARG A 177 21.49 7.52 -25.56
C ARG A 177 20.07 7.98 -25.20
N PRO A 178 19.86 9.27 -24.91
CA PRO A 178 18.53 9.84 -24.67
C PRO A 178 17.79 10.09 -25.99
N LYS A 179 16.56 9.60 -26.08
CA LYS A 179 15.64 9.76 -27.21
C LYS A 179 14.36 10.45 -26.77
N LEU A 180 13.89 11.39 -27.59
CA LEU A 180 12.58 12.00 -27.44
C LEU A 180 11.59 11.36 -28.42
N GLN A 181 10.56 10.73 -27.89
CA GLN A 181 9.52 10.04 -28.64
C GLN A 181 8.17 10.74 -28.44
N SER A 182 7.36 10.80 -29.50
CA SER A 182 6.02 11.38 -29.45
C SER A 182 5.07 10.58 -30.31
N ALA A 183 4.03 10.06 -29.66
CA ALA A 183 2.76 9.68 -30.29
C ALA A 183 1.56 10.34 -29.58
N GLY A 184 1.82 11.34 -28.72
CA GLY A 184 0.82 12.01 -27.91
C GLY A 184 0.12 13.16 -28.65
N ASP A 185 -1.09 13.50 -28.21
CA ASP A 185 -1.87 14.59 -28.80
C ASP A 185 -1.22 15.97 -28.56
N ILE A 186 -1.53 16.95 -29.41
CA ILE A 186 -1.39 18.37 -29.06
C ILE A 186 -2.58 18.79 -28.20
N LYS A 187 -2.31 19.54 -27.13
CA LYS A 187 -3.31 20.09 -26.21
C LYS A 187 -3.20 21.61 -26.09
N PRO A 188 -4.32 22.32 -25.91
CA PRO A 188 -4.29 23.70 -25.44
C PRO A 188 -3.74 23.79 -24.02
N ASN A 189 -3.03 24.87 -23.71
CA ASN A 189 -2.62 25.20 -22.34
C ASN A 189 -3.80 25.89 -21.62
N GLU A 190 -4.66 25.09 -21.01
CA GLU A 190 -5.90 25.55 -20.37
C GLU A 190 -5.66 26.61 -19.28
N LYS A 191 -4.58 26.49 -18.49
CA LYS A 191 -4.22 27.48 -17.46
C LYS A 191 -3.95 28.86 -18.07
N LEU A 192 -3.11 28.90 -19.12
CA LEU A 192 -2.73 30.14 -19.79
C LEU A 192 -3.92 30.76 -20.55
N LEU A 193 -4.66 29.94 -21.31
CA LEU A 193 -5.86 30.40 -22.03
C LEU A 193 -6.89 30.98 -21.07
N PHE A 194 -7.13 30.33 -19.93
CA PHE A 194 -8.04 30.85 -18.91
C PHE A 194 -7.61 32.23 -18.35
N LEU A 195 -6.31 32.41 -18.04
CA LEU A 195 -5.78 33.70 -17.58
C LEU A 195 -5.99 34.79 -18.64
N LEU A 196 -5.72 34.46 -19.92
CA LEU A 196 -5.90 35.35 -21.06
C LEU A 196 -7.38 35.71 -21.29
N THR A 197 -8.29 34.73 -21.27
CA THR A 197 -9.74 34.94 -21.44
C THR A 197 -10.32 35.81 -20.32
N ASN A 198 -9.89 35.64 -19.07
CA ASN A 198 -10.31 36.51 -17.96
C ASN A 198 -9.83 37.96 -18.12
N ALA A 199 -8.68 38.17 -18.76
CA ALA A 199 -8.17 39.49 -19.11
C ALA A 199 -8.86 40.08 -20.37
N ASN A 200 -9.89 39.40 -20.89
CA ASN A 200 -10.64 39.71 -22.12
C ASN A 200 -9.84 39.54 -23.42
N PHE A 201 -8.76 38.76 -23.43
CA PHE A 201 -8.14 38.30 -24.68
C PHE A 201 -8.89 37.08 -25.21
N ASP A 202 -9.50 37.22 -26.38
CA ASP A 202 -10.23 36.13 -27.02
C ASP A 202 -9.27 35.20 -27.78
N PHE A 203 -9.46 33.90 -27.54
CA PHE A 203 -8.73 32.79 -28.13
C PHE A 203 -9.71 31.64 -28.37
N ASP A 204 -10.45 31.70 -29.48
CA ASP A 204 -11.21 30.53 -29.92
C ASP A 204 -10.26 29.35 -30.14
N THR A 205 -10.46 28.28 -29.38
CA THR A 205 -9.73 27.02 -29.45
C THR A 205 -10.68 25.82 -29.66
N ASN A 206 -11.93 26.05 -30.07
CA ASN A 206 -12.94 25.01 -30.30
C ASN A 206 -12.74 24.20 -31.60
N PHE A 207 -11.49 23.94 -31.99
CA PHE A 207 -11.15 23.14 -33.15
C PHE A 207 -10.24 21.98 -32.75
N ASP A 208 -10.50 20.79 -33.31
CA ASP A 208 -9.69 19.62 -33.02
C ASP A 208 -8.26 19.81 -33.55
N ILE A 209 -7.31 19.75 -32.62
CA ILE A 209 -5.86 19.83 -32.85
C ILE A 209 -5.12 18.57 -32.42
N SER A 210 -5.81 17.59 -31.85
CA SER A 210 -5.19 16.48 -31.11
C SER A 210 -4.18 15.71 -31.96
N GLU A 211 -4.62 15.26 -33.14
CA GLU A 211 -3.84 14.43 -34.08
C GLU A 211 -2.92 15.24 -35.03
N LEU A 212 -2.91 16.58 -34.93
CA LEU A 212 -2.15 17.43 -35.85
C LEU A 212 -0.65 17.47 -35.54
N SER A 213 0.16 17.79 -36.56
CA SER A 213 1.53 18.27 -36.38
C SER A 213 1.57 19.72 -35.87
N ILE A 214 2.71 20.14 -35.32
CA ILE A 214 2.90 21.52 -34.84
C ILE A 214 2.74 22.52 -36.01
N ASP A 215 3.24 22.18 -37.20
CA ASP A 215 3.06 23.00 -38.40
C ASP A 215 1.59 23.19 -38.80
N GLU A 216 0.77 22.14 -38.73
CA GLU A 216 -0.66 22.21 -39.05
C GLU A 216 -1.43 23.06 -38.03
N VAL A 217 -1.10 22.93 -36.73
CA VAL A 217 -1.67 23.80 -35.68
C VAL A 217 -1.28 25.26 -35.94
N VAL A 218 -0.01 25.55 -36.21
CA VAL A 218 0.47 26.92 -36.50
C VAL A 218 -0.18 27.49 -37.76
N LYS A 219 -0.37 26.69 -38.81
CA LYS A 219 -1.11 27.08 -40.04
C LYS A 219 -2.57 27.40 -39.73
N ARG A 220 -3.26 26.52 -38.98
CA ARG A 220 -4.69 26.69 -38.64
C ARG A 220 -4.89 27.92 -37.76
N VAL A 221 -4.07 28.08 -36.73
CA VAL A 221 -4.03 29.26 -35.86
C VAL A 221 -3.81 30.54 -36.67
N ARG A 222 -2.80 30.59 -37.56
CA ARG A 222 -2.60 31.75 -38.46
C ARG A 222 -3.82 32.02 -39.33
N GLY A 223 -4.53 30.99 -39.80
CA GLY A 223 -5.77 31.14 -40.57
C GLY A 223 -6.90 31.82 -39.78
N VAL A 224 -7.10 31.46 -38.51
CA VAL A 224 -8.17 32.02 -37.66
C VAL A 224 -7.77 33.38 -37.08
N TRP A 225 -6.56 33.50 -36.54
CA TRP A 225 -6.14 34.60 -35.67
C TRP A 225 -5.39 35.75 -36.39
N SER A 226 -4.99 35.60 -37.66
CA SER A 226 -4.26 36.65 -38.40
C SER A 226 -5.02 37.97 -38.59
N LYS A 227 -6.35 37.97 -38.39
CA LYS A 227 -7.18 39.19 -38.39
C LYS A 227 -7.10 39.99 -37.09
N ILE A 228 -6.64 39.37 -35.99
CA ILE A 228 -6.62 39.92 -34.63
C ILE A 228 -5.18 40.15 -34.18
N TYR A 229 -4.28 39.21 -34.46
CA TYR A 229 -2.88 39.25 -34.02
C TYR A 229 -1.92 39.22 -35.24
N THR A 230 -1.09 40.25 -35.35
CA THR A 230 -0.05 40.37 -36.39
C THR A 230 1.26 39.70 -35.96
N ASN A 231 2.08 39.26 -36.92
CA ASN A 231 3.44 38.72 -36.71
C ASN A 231 3.56 37.44 -35.85
N ILE A 232 2.66 36.46 -36.01
CA ILE A 232 2.81 35.12 -35.40
C ILE A 232 4.08 34.44 -35.94
N PRO A 233 5.17 34.28 -35.15
CA PRO A 233 6.47 33.78 -35.63
C PRO A 233 6.44 32.27 -35.85
N LYS A 234 7.52 31.71 -36.43
CA LYS A 234 7.65 30.26 -36.63
C LYS A 234 8.34 29.63 -35.39
N PRO A 235 7.78 28.60 -34.73
CA PRO A 235 8.37 28.02 -33.53
C PRO A 235 9.81 27.48 -33.69
N THR A 236 10.22 27.10 -34.90
CA THR A 236 11.55 26.56 -35.23
C THR A 236 12.64 27.65 -35.27
N SER A 237 12.84 28.36 -34.17
CA SER A 237 13.89 29.37 -33.98
C SER A 237 14.25 29.49 -32.48
N ILE A 238 15.27 30.29 -32.13
CA ILE A 238 15.77 30.44 -30.76
C ILE A 238 14.67 30.94 -29.81
N PHE A 239 14.58 30.35 -28.62
CA PHE A 239 13.72 30.85 -27.55
C PHE A 239 14.40 32.00 -26.80
N ASN A 240 13.70 33.13 -26.68
CA ASN A 240 14.18 34.26 -25.88
C ASN A 240 13.73 34.09 -24.42
N ASN A 241 14.68 34.10 -23.48
CA ASN A 241 14.35 34.28 -22.07
C ASN A 241 14.05 35.77 -21.82
N TYR A 242 12.92 36.05 -21.17
CA TYR A 242 12.58 37.38 -20.66
C TYR A 242 12.49 37.35 -19.13
N LEU A 243 12.91 38.45 -18.49
CA LEU A 243 12.65 38.69 -17.07
C LEU A 243 11.22 39.23 -16.88
N SER A 244 10.66 39.05 -15.68
CA SER A 244 9.31 39.54 -15.37
C SER A 244 9.18 41.06 -15.50
N GLU A 245 10.26 41.80 -15.22
CA GLU A 245 10.30 43.27 -15.37
C GLU A 245 10.37 43.73 -16.84
N GLU A 246 10.77 42.86 -17.77
CA GLU A 246 10.87 43.17 -19.22
C GLU A 246 9.53 43.04 -19.95
N ILE A 247 8.57 42.31 -19.35
CA ILE A 247 7.23 42.06 -19.92
C ILE A 247 6.29 43.21 -19.51
N VAL A 248 6.37 44.29 -20.29
CA VAL A 248 5.58 45.53 -20.08
C VAL A 248 4.43 45.72 -21.08
N ASN A 249 4.25 44.80 -22.02
CA ASN A 249 3.27 44.94 -23.11
C ASN A 249 1.84 44.62 -22.66
N GLU A 250 0.91 45.56 -22.88
CA GLU A 250 -0.51 45.42 -22.53
C GLU A 250 -1.31 44.58 -23.55
N SER A 251 -0.84 44.50 -24.81
CA SER A 251 -1.40 43.63 -25.85
C SER A 251 -0.58 42.34 -25.99
N VAL A 252 -1.24 41.20 -26.20
CA VAL A 252 -0.60 39.91 -26.50
C VAL A 252 0.40 40.04 -27.66
N GLU A 253 1.65 39.64 -27.42
CA GLU A 253 2.69 39.49 -28.44
C GLU A 253 3.11 38.02 -28.55
N PHE A 254 3.17 37.48 -29.77
CA PHE A 254 3.62 36.10 -30.01
C PHE A 254 5.15 36.03 -30.12
N CYS A 255 5.75 35.02 -29.50
CA CYS A 255 7.19 34.82 -29.43
C CYS A 255 7.62 33.48 -30.09
N PRO A 256 8.84 33.43 -30.68
CA PRO A 256 9.40 32.20 -31.25
C PRO A 256 9.83 31.20 -30.17
N GLY A 257 10.15 29.98 -30.61
CA GLY A 257 10.75 28.93 -29.78
C GLY A 257 9.90 27.67 -29.65
N MET A 258 10.59 26.57 -29.35
CA MET A 258 10.03 25.33 -28.85
C MET A 258 10.84 24.92 -27.61
N VAL A 259 10.17 24.78 -26.47
CA VAL A 259 10.82 24.45 -25.19
C VAL A 259 10.35 23.08 -24.74
N LEU A 260 11.28 22.13 -24.59
CA LEU A 260 11.04 20.89 -23.89
C LEU A 260 11.10 21.17 -22.38
N GLY A 261 10.07 20.80 -21.63
CA GLY A 261 10.05 21.05 -20.20
C GLY A 261 8.96 20.30 -19.44
N LEU A 262 8.90 20.58 -18.13
CA LEU A 262 7.86 20.06 -17.25
C LEU A 262 6.69 21.05 -17.21
N PHE A 263 5.62 20.74 -17.94
CA PHE A 263 4.40 21.54 -18.02
C PHE A 263 3.20 20.72 -17.50
N GLN A 264 2.31 21.34 -16.74
CA GLN A 264 1.09 20.69 -16.23
C GLN A 264 -0.18 21.30 -16.87
N PRO A 265 -0.74 20.66 -17.92
CA PRO A 265 -1.97 21.11 -18.59
C PRO A 265 -3.23 20.68 -17.82
N SER A 266 -3.36 21.08 -16.55
CA SER A 266 -4.48 20.72 -15.67
C SER A 266 -5.50 21.85 -15.50
N GLY A 267 -6.75 21.49 -15.17
CA GLY A 267 -7.71 22.41 -14.52
C GLY A 267 -9.09 22.59 -15.17
N GLY A 268 -9.27 22.40 -16.49
CA GLY A 268 -10.48 22.80 -17.21
C GLY A 268 -11.77 22.12 -16.73
N TYR A 269 -11.83 20.78 -16.78
CA TYR A 269 -13.06 20.04 -16.46
C TYR A 269 -13.52 20.23 -15.01
N ILE A 270 -12.64 19.96 -14.03
CA ILE A 270 -12.98 20.06 -12.58
C ILE A 270 -13.53 21.45 -12.27
N ARG A 271 -12.90 22.50 -12.81
CA ARG A 271 -13.30 23.88 -12.64
C ARG A 271 -14.63 24.20 -13.31
N ASN A 272 -14.87 23.72 -14.53
CA ASN A 272 -16.16 23.87 -15.20
C ASN A 272 -17.30 23.20 -14.42
N ARG A 273 -17.08 22.00 -13.86
CA ARG A 273 -18.05 21.34 -12.98
C ARG A 273 -18.28 22.14 -11.68
N MET A 274 -17.21 22.65 -11.06
CA MET A 274 -17.31 23.50 -9.86
C MET A 274 -18.13 24.78 -10.14
N MET A 275 -17.92 25.43 -11.29
CA MET A 275 -18.71 26.59 -11.73
C MET A 275 -20.21 26.24 -11.86
N GLN A 276 -20.57 25.06 -12.39
CA GLN A 276 -21.97 24.61 -12.45
C GLN A 276 -22.56 24.44 -11.04
N ILE A 277 -21.86 23.74 -10.14
CA ILE A 277 -22.29 23.51 -8.75
C ILE A 277 -22.52 24.84 -8.01
N ILE A 278 -21.63 25.82 -8.19
CA ILE A 278 -21.74 27.16 -7.59
C ILE A 278 -22.92 27.93 -8.18
N LYS A 279 -23.09 27.93 -9.51
CA LYS A 279 -24.21 28.62 -10.20
C LYS A 279 -25.57 28.06 -9.78
N ASN A 280 -25.66 26.76 -9.57
CA ASN A 280 -26.88 26.09 -9.10
C ASN A 280 -27.13 26.25 -7.58
N ASN A 281 -26.19 26.84 -6.83
CA ASN A 281 -26.20 26.93 -5.36
C ASN A 281 -26.23 25.56 -4.65
N GLU A 282 -25.58 24.54 -5.23
CA GLU A 282 -25.64 23.16 -4.75
C GLU A 282 -24.48 22.76 -3.84
N LEU A 283 -23.45 23.60 -3.71
CA LEU A 283 -22.20 23.30 -2.98
C LEU A 283 -22.44 22.84 -1.52
N ASN A 284 -23.34 23.54 -0.81
CA ASN A 284 -23.71 23.23 0.58
C ASN A 284 -24.58 21.96 0.70
N SER A 285 -25.13 21.43 -0.41
CA SER A 285 -25.97 20.24 -0.44
C SER A 285 -25.21 18.94 -0.70
N ILE A 286 -23.92 19.02 -1.03
CA ILE A 286 -23.08 17.85 -1.37
C ILE A 286 -23.00 16.87 -0.19
N PHE A 287 -22.82 17.40 1.02
CA PHE A 287 -22.82 16.66 2.27
C PHE A 287 -24.00 17.08 3.13
N THR A 288 -24.94 16.16 3.33
CA THR A 288 -26.02 16.30 4.30
C THR A 288 -25.58 15.75 5.66
N SER A 289 -25.74 16.54 6.72
CA SER A 289 -25.43 16.14 8.10
C SER A 289 -26.72 15.88 8.89
N ASP A 290 -26.89 14.68 9.44
CA ASP A 290 -28.00 14.38 10.36
C ASP A 290 -27.82 15.16 11.68
N PHE A 291 -28.86 15.87 12.14
CA PHE A 291 -28.83 16.60 13.41
C PHE A 291 -28.62 15.67 14.62
N ARG A 292 -29.26 14.49 14.61
CA ARG A 292 -29.18 13.49 15.69
C ARG A 292 -28.13 12.42 15.42
N LYS A 293 -26.84 12.77 15.56
CA LYS A 293 -25.71 11.87 15.30
C LYS A 293 -25.75 10.50 15.98
N ALA A 294 -26.36 10.38 17.16
CA ALA A 294 -26.46 9.10 17.89
C ALA A 294 -27.21 8.01 17.08
N ILE A 295 -28.00 8.40 16.07
CA ILE A 295 -28.66 7.46 15.17
C ILE A 295 -27.66 6.68 14.29
N HIS A 296 -26.46 7.23 14.03
CA HIS A 296 -25.45 6.60 13.18
C HIS A 296 -24.90 5.31 13.80
N SER A 297 -24.43 5.38 15.05
CA SER A 297 -23.94 4.21 15.79
C SER A 297 -25.05 3.17 15.94
N LYS A 298 -26.27 3.59 16.28
CA LYS A 298 -27.40 2.66 16.38
C LYS A 298 -27.72 1.96 15.05
N ARG A 299 -27.74 2.68 13.91
CA ARG A 299 -27.95 2.08 12.58
C ARG A 299 -26.89 1.02 12.26
N ILE A 300 -25.64 1.26 12.66
CA ILE A 300 -24.54 0.32 12.48
C ILE A 300 -24.77 -0.91 13.36
N ASP A 301 -24.99 -0.73 14.66
CA ASP A 301 -25.22 -1.83 15.61
C ASP A 301 -26.45 -2.68 15.22
N ASP A 302 -27.57 -2.04 14.88
CA ASP A 302 -28.80 -2.68 14.38
C ASP A 302 -28.54 -3.49 13.08
N TYR A 303 -27.53 -3.12 12.27
CA TYR A 303 -27.13 -3.87 11.07
C TYR A 303 -26.17 -5.01 11.39
N LEU A 304 -25.14 -4.75 12.22
CA LEU A 304 -24.12 -5.73 12.59
C LEU A 304 -24.71 -6.89 13.39
N PHE A 305 -25.74 -6.62 14.20
CA PHE A 305 -26.38 -7.58 15.09
C PHE A 305 -27.66 -8.21 14.48
N ASP A 306 -28.06 -7.90 13.25
CA ASP A 306 -29.16 -8.59 12.57
C ASP A 306 -28.64 -9.79 11.76
N GLU A 307 -28.95 -11.02 12.21
CA GLU A 307 -28.60 -12.29 11.54
C GLU A 307 -29.11 -12.41 10.10
N ARG A 308 -30.07 -11.57 9.70
CA ARG A 308 -30.62 -11.53 8.34
C ARG A 308 -29.78 -10.66 7.40
N LYS A 309 -28.88 -9.84 7.94
CA LYS A 309 -27.89 -9.05 7.19
C LYS A 309 -26.63 -9.87 6.96
N SER A 310 -25.85 -9.45 5.97
CA SER A 310 -24.55 -10.05 5.66
C SER A 310 -23.52 -8.96 5.42
N LEU A 311 -22.25 -9.27 5.67
CA LEU A 311 -21.13 -8.55 5.07
C LEU A 311 -20.27 -9.53 4.28
N PHE A 312 -20.23 -9.36 2.96
CA PHE A 312 -19.40 -10.18 2.09
C PHE A 312 -17.94 -9.72 2.20
N LYS A 313 -17.00 -10.66 2.38
CA LYS A 313 -15.60 -10.37 2.71
C LYS A 313 -14.72 -11.22 1.82
N ILE A 314 -13.92 -10.61 0.94
CA ILE A 314 -12.92 -11.35 0.14
C ILE A 314 -11.53 -11.31 0.79
N THR A 315 -11.36 -10.47 1.81
CA THR A 315 -10.18 -10.42 2.67
C THR A 315 -10.62 -10.40 4.13
N PRO A 316 -9.82 -10.94 5.07
CA PRO A 316 -10.14 -10.90 6.51
C PRO A 316 -10.42 -9.48 7.00
N THR A 317 -11.20 -9.34 8.07
CA THR A 317 -11.48 -8.05 8.71
C THR A 317 -11.43 -8.16 10.22
N ASN A 318 -11.11 -7.04 10.84
CA ASN A 318 -11.31 -6.81 12.27
C ASN A 318 -12.63 -6.06 12.52
N TYR A 319 -13.03 -5.94 13.79
CA TYR A 319 -14.33 -5.38 14.15
C TYR A 319 -14.48 -3.88 13.80
N SER A 320 -13.39 -3.10 13.88
CA SER A 320 -13.40 -1.69 13.45
C SER A 320 -13.63 -1.54 11.93
N GLN A 321 -13.09 -2.47 11.14
CA GLN A 321 -13.28 -2.52 9.68
C GLN A 321 -14.70 -2.97 9.33
N ASP A 322 -15.29 -3.92 10.07
CA ASP A 322 -16.69 -4.31 9.90
C ASP A 322 -17.66 -3.14 10.19
N LYS A 323 -17.41 -2.38 11.26
CA LYS A 323 -18.13 -1.13 11.54
C LYS A 323 -18.00 -0.13 10.38
N ALA A 324 -16.79 0.05 9.84
CA ALA A 324 -16.53 0.96 8.72
C ALA A 324 -17.29 0.55 7.45
N ILE A 325 -17.32 -0.75 7.11
CA ILE A 325 -18.08 -1.27 5.96
C ILE A 325 -19.59 -1.10 6.19
N ALA A 326 -20.11 -1.52 7.34
CA ALA A 326 -21.53 -1.40 7.67
C ALA A 326 -22.01 0.05 7.66
N SER A 327 -21.26 0.98 8.26
CA SER A 327 -21.56 2.42 8.17
C SER A 327 -21.56 2.90 6.72
N SER A 328 -20.54 2.54 5.94
CA SER A 328 -20.42 2.98 4.55
C SER A 328 -21.60 2.53 3.69
N LEU A 329 -22.16 1.34 3.93
CA LEU A 329 -23.36 0.82 3.24
C LEU A 329 -24.66 1.52 3.65
N LEU A 330 -24.68 2.24 4.78
CA LEU A 330 -25.88 2.84 5.37
C LEU A 330 -25.91 4.37 5.29
N GLN A 331 -24.74 5.03 5.24
CA GLN A 331 -24.63 6.49 5.38
C GLN A 331 -23.26 7.02 4.92
N ASN A 332 -23.18 8.34 4.71
CA ASN A 332 -21.91 9.03 4.51
C ASN A 332 -20.96 8.73 5.68
N THR A 333 -19.75 8.27 5.37
CA THR A 333 -18.81 7.71 6.36
C THR A 333 -17.41 8.23 6.10
N LEU A 334 -16.70 8.58 7.18
CA LEU A 334 -15.28 8.85 7.18
C LEU A 334 -14.55 7.65 7.81
N ILE A 335 -13.67 7.03 7.04
CA ILE A 335 -12.85 5.89 7.49
C ILE A 335 -11.46 6.43 7.79
N TRP A 336 -11.20 6.70 9.07
CA TRP A 336 -9.90 7.15 9.53
C TRP A 336 -9.04 5.93 9.86
N GLY A 337 -7.80 5.88 9.37
CA GLY A 337 -6.93 4.73 9.64
C GLY A 337 -5.44 5.06 9.53
N PRO A 338 -4.69 4.94 10.64
CA PRO A 338 -3.24 4.98 10.66
C PRO A 338 -2.56 4.06 9.63
N PRO A 339 -1.27 4.26 9.33
CA PRO A 339 -0.50 3.36 8.48
C PRO A 339 -0.58 1.91 9.00
N GLY A 340 -0.79 0.94 8.08
CA GLY A 340 -0.87 -0.48 8.43
C GLY A 340 -2.20 -0.98 9.03
N THR A 341 -3.26 -0.17 9.05
CA THR A 341 -4.57 -0.52 9.66
C THR A 341 -5.60 -1.12 8.70
N GLY A 342 -5.22 -1.35 7.43
CA GLY A 342 -6.09 -2.01 6.45
C GLY A 342 -7.16 -1.11 5.80
N LYS A 343 -6.93 0.19 5.65
CA LYS A 343 -7.84 1.10 4.91
C LYS A 343 -8.28 0.55 3.55
N SER A 344 -7.33 0.27 2.64
CA SER A 344 -7.65 -0.25 1.31
C SER A 344 -8.26 -1.67 1.35
N GLN A 345 -8.03 -2.46 2.42
CA GLN A 345 -8.68 -3.75 2.65
C GLN A 345 -10.17 -3.59 3.02
N THR A 346 -10.47 -2.58 3.84
CA THR A 346 -11.82 -2.15 4.18
C THR A 346 -12.58 -1.68 2.93
N ILE A 347 -11.93 -0.88 2.08
CA ILE A 347 -12.49 -0.42 0.79
C ILE A 347 -12.76 -1.59 -0.15
N VAL A 348 -11.84 -2.54 -0.27
CA VAL A 348 -11.99 -3.72 -1.13
C VAL A 348 -13.20 -4.58 -0.71
N ASN A 349 -13.39 -4.80 0.59
CA ASN A 349 -14.58 -5.51 1.09
C ASN A 349 -15.87 -4.67 0.95
N LEU A 350 -15.80 -3.34 1.11
CA LEU A 350 -16.93 -2.46 0.80
C LEU A 350 -17.35 -2.58 -0.69
N LEU A 351 -16.38 -2.58 -1.61
CA LEU A 351 -16.64 -2.76 -3.04
C LEU A 351 -17.24 -4.14 -3.36
N ALA A 352 -16.79 -5.21 -2.69
CA ALA A 352 -17.42 -6.53 -2.81
C ALA A 352 -18.91 -6.50 -2.38
N ASN A 353 -19.24 -5.81 -1.27
CA ASN A 353 -20.63 -5.64 -0.86
C ASN A 353 -21.44 -4.79 -1.86
N ILE A 354 -20.87 -3.70 -2.39
CA ILE A 354 -21.52 -2.84 -3.40
C ILE A 354 -21.88 -3.64 -4.66
N LEU A 355 -20.97 -4.48 -5.16
CA LEU A 355 -21.23 -5.38 -6.29
C LEU A 355 -22.37 -6.36 -5.99
N VAL A 356 -22.34 -7.03 -4.82
CA VAL A 356 -23.40 -7.98 -4.42
C VAL A 356 -24.76 -7.30 -4.25
N TYR A 357 -24.79 -6.08 -3.71
CA TYR A 357 -26.04 -5.31 -3.58
C TYR A 357 -26.53 -4.68 -4.89
N LYS A 358 -25.94 -5.04 -6.03
CA LYS A 358 -26.26 -4.52 -7.38
C LYS A 358 -26.17 -2.98 -7.44
N LYS A 359 -25.18 -2.39 -6.77
CA LYS A 359 -24.93 -0.93 -6.66
C LYS A 359 -23.75 -0.47 -7.49
N THR A 360 -23.69 0.83 -7.79
CA THR A 360 -22.58 1.44 -8.54
C THR A 360 -21.65 2.27 -7.65
N ALA A 361 -20.36 2.29 -7.96
CA ALA A 361 -19.37 3.09 -7.24
C ALA A 361 -18.36 3.78 -8.16
N LEU A 362 -18.08 5.04 -7.84
CA LEU A 362 -16.94 5.79 -8.35
C LEU A 362 -15.82 5.75 -7.30
N VAL A 363 -14.74 5.05 -7.59
CA VAL A 363 -13.56 4.95 -6.71
C VAL A 363 -12.52 5.95 -7.19
N CYS A 364 -11.99 6.76 -6.27
CA CYS A 364 -11.04 7.80 -6.61
C CYS A 364 -9.90 7.88 -5.59
N SER A 365 -8.71 8.26 -6.04
CA SER A 365 -7.58 8.63 -5.18
C SER A 365 -6.67 9.59 -5.93
N GLN A 366 -5.91 10.40 -5.20
CA GLN A 366 -4.90 11.28 -5.79
C GLN A 366 -3.75 10.46 -6.44
N LYS A 367 -3.43 9.30 -5.88
CA LYS A 367 -2.28 8.47 -6.29
C LYS A 367 -2.74 7.20 -6.99
N LYS A 368 -2.27 6.98 -8.22
CA LYS A 368 -2.54 5.76 -8.99
C LYS A 368 -2.13 4.48 -8.23
N ALA A 369 -1.01 4.50 -7.52
CA ALA A 369 -0.53 3.34 -6.76
C ALA A 369 -1.56 2.82 -5.72
N ALA A 370 -2.33 3.71 -5.06
CA ALA A 370 -3.40 3.30 -4.14
C ALA A 370 -4.53 2.56 -4.87
N LEU A 371 -4.87 3.01 -6.09
CA LEU A 371 -5.89 2.42 -6.95
C LEU A 371 -5.44 1.06 -7.51
N ASP A 372 -4.16 0.94 -7.89
CA ASP A 372 -3.56 -0.34 -8.31
C ASP A 372 -3.53 -1.35 -7.14
N VAL A 373 -3.32 -0.91 -5.89
CA VAL A 373 -3.44 -1.76 -4.69
C VAL A 373 -4.87 -2.24 -4.47
N ILE A 374 -5.88 -1.39 -4.65
CA ILE A 374 -7.31 -1.78 -4.58
C ILE A 374 -7.63 -2.80 -5.68
N LEU A 375 -7.25 -2.53 -6.93
CA LEU A 375 -7.44 -3.44 -8.08
C LEU A 375 -6.77 -4.80 -7.90
N LYS A 376 -5.56 -4.83 -7.32
CA LYS A 376 -4.85 -6.08 -7.01
C LYS A 376 -5.56 -6.88 -5.91
N ARG A 377 -6.05 -6.20 -4.86
CA ARG A 377 -6.75 -6.83 -3.72
C ARG A 377 -8.19 -7.27 -4.04
N LEU A 378 -8.82 -6.73 -5.07
CA LEU A 378 -10.13 -7.19 -5.57
C LEU A 378 -10.11 -8.57 -6.25
N GLY A 379 -8.94 -9.19 -6.43
CA GLY A 379 -8.82 -10.54 -6.96
C GLY A 379 -9.49 -10.70 -8.33
N SER A 380 -10.34 -11.71 -8.47
CA SER A 380 -11.15 -11.96 -9.67
C SER A 380 -12.34 -11.00 -9.83
N LEU A 381 -12.80 -10.34 -8.75
CA LEU A 381 -13.88 -9.34 -8.81
C LEU A 381 -13.44 -8.05 -9.54
N ARG A 382 -12.13 -7.82 -9.70
CA ARG A 382 -11.58 -6.70 -10.48
C ARG A 382 -12.10 -6.65 -11.92
N ILE A 383 -12.61 -7.77 -12.47
CA ILE A 383 -13.14 -7.86 -13.83
C ILE A 383 -14.39 -6.98 -14.03
N PHE A 384 -15.11 -6.67 -12.94
CA PHE A 384 -16.29 -5.78 -12.93
C PHE A 384 -15.93 -4.30 -12.74
N CYS A 385 -14.63 -3.96 -12.74
CA CYS A 385 -14.12 -2.61 -12.54
C CYS A 385 -13.57 -2.04 -13.86
N LEU A 386 -13.87 -0.78 -14.17
CA LEU A 386 -13.24 -0.05 -15.27
C LEU A 386 -12.22 0.97 -14.74
N PRO A 387 -10.90 0.69 -14.84
CA PRO A 387 -9.85 1.63 -14.46
C PRO A 387 -9.58 2.66 -15.57
N ILE A 388 -10.02 3.90 -15.34
CA ILE A 388 -9.75 5.06 -16.20
C ILE A 388 -8.59 5.85 -15.57
N LEU A 389 -7.40 5.25 -15.58
CA LEU A 389 -6.22 5.72 -14.82
C LEU A 389 -5.09 6.29 -15.66
N TYR A 390 -5.23 6.29 -16.99
CA TYR A 390 -4.14 6.61 -17.92
C TYR A 390 -4.26 8.02 -18.49
N SER A 391 -3.17 8.80 -18.40
CA SER A 391 -2.97 9.97 -19.26
C SER A 391 -2.79 9.53 -20.72
N ARG A 392 -3.09 10.43 -21.67
CA ARG A 392 -3.27 10.07 -23.08
C ARG A 392 -2.05 9.42 -23.73
N ALA A 393 -0.80 9.77 -23.38
CA ALA A 393 0.39 9.17 -24.01
C ALA A 393 1.00 7.93 -23.31
N ASN A 394 0.46 7.49 -22.15
CA ASN A 394 0.95 6.30 -21.43
C ASN A 394 -0.07 5.14 -21.36
N ALA A 395 -1.19 5.28 -22.05
CA ALA A 395 -2.16 4.20 -22.22
C ALA A 395 -1.63 3.17 -23.24
N ASN A 396 -0.88 2.18 -22.77
CA ASN A 396 -0.62 0.97 -23.56
C ASN A 396 -1.97 0.36 -23.97
N LYS A 397 -2.37 0.48 -25.24
CA LYS A 397 -3.66 -0.02 -25.75
C LYS A 397 -3.92 -1.47 -25.35
N LYS A 398 -2.89 -2.30 -25.34
CA LYS A 398 -2.98 -3.70 -24.91
C LYS A 398 -3.30 -3.83 -23.42
N ALA A 399 -2.78 -2.94 -22.57
CA ALA A 399 -3.10 -2.92 -21.14
C ALA A 399 -4.54 -2.44 -20.86
N PHE A 400 -5.09 -1.53 -21.69
CA PHE A 400 -6.48 -1.09 -21.59
C PHE A 400 -7.48 -2.11 -22.17
N TYR A 401 -7.27 -2.60 -23.39
CA TYR A 401 -8.22 -3.47 -24.07
C TYR A 401 -8.16 -4.94 -23.63
N LYS A 402 -7.01 -5.48 -23.24
CA LYS A 402 -6.92 -6.91 -22.85
C LYS A 402 -7.86 -7.27 -21.67
N PRO A 403 -7.97 -6.48 -20.59
CA PRO A 403 -8.98 -6.72 -19.55
C PRO A 403 -10.41 -6.65 -20.07
N LEU A 404 -10.72 -5.73 -20.99
CA LEU A 404 -12.06 -5.58 -21.58
C LEU A 404 -12.42 -6.77 -22.48
N GLN A 405 -11.47 -7.29 -23.26
CA GLN A 405 -11.63 -8.51 -24.06
C GLN A 405 -11.93 -9.69 -23.15
N GLN A 406 -11.10 -9.90 -22.11
CA GLN A 406 -11.31 -10.94 -21.10
C GLN A 406 -12.66 -10.83 -20.38
N TYR A 407 -13.17 -9.61 -20.19
CA TYR A 407 -14.48 -9.38 -19.58
C TYR A 407 -15.64 -9.70 -20.51
N ILE A 408 -15.59 -9.26 -21.77
CA ILE A 408 -16.62 -9.61 -22.76
C ILE A 408 -16.65 -11.11 -22.99
N ASP A 409 -15.49 -11.75 -23.23
CA ASP A 409 -15.41 -13.20 -23.40
C ASP A 409 -15.95 -13.93 -22.16
N PHE A 410 -15.62 -13.43 -20.95
CA PHE A 410 -16.18 -14.01 -19.71
C PHE A 410 -17.71 -13.91 -19.65
N LEU A 411 -18.32 -12.78 -20.00
CA LEU A 411 -19.78 -12.63 -19.95
C LEU A 411 -20.49 -13.40 -21.08
N GLU A 412 -19.98 -13.36 -22.31
CA GLU A 412 -20.60 -13.99 -23.47
C GLU A 412 -20.61 -15.54 -23.40
N TYR A 413 -19.67 -16.13 -22.66
CA TYR A 413 -19.60 -17.59 -22.42
C TYR A 413 -20.10 -18.02 -21.03
N PHE A 414 -20.66 -17.12 -20.22
CA PHE A 414 -21.14 -17.46 -18.88
C PHE A 414 -22.54 -18.10 -18.91
N ASN A 415 -22.67 -19.28 -18.31
CA ASN A 415 -23.93 -20.04 -18.29
C ASN A 415 -24.26 -20.65 -16.91
N GLU A 416 -23.66 -20.15 -15.83
CA GLU A 416 -23.80 -20.70 -14.48
C GLU A 416 -24.78 -19.88 -13.62
N GLU A 417 -25.78 -20.53 -13.02
CA GLU A 417 -26.54 -19.94 -11.91
C GLU A 417 -25.81 -20.14 -10.57
N ASN A 418 -25.89 -19.15 -9.67
CA ASN A 418 -25.40 -19.32 -8.31
C ASN A 418 -26.28 -18.66 -7.24
N LYS A 419 -26.33 -19.25 -6.04
CA LYS A 419 -27.00 -18.70 -4.85
C LYS A 419 -25.94 -18.38 -3.79
N LEU A 420 -25.77 -17.10 -3.48
CA LEU A 420 -24.79 -16.66 -2.48
C LEU A 420 -25.10 -17.20 -1.09
N LYS A 421 -24.07 -17.76 -0.45
CA LYS A 421 -24.04 -18.02 0.98
C LYS A 421 -24.01 -16.71 1.77
N ARG A 422 -24.78 -16.65 2.86
CA ARG A 422 -24.79 -15.49 3.77
C ARG A 422 -23.63 -15.55 4.76
N LEU A 423 -23.08 -14.38 5.09
CA LEU A 423 -22.01 -14.22 6.07
C LEU A 423 -22.48 -13.29 7.19
N SER A 424 -23.01 -13.87 8.27
CA SER A 424 -23.38 -13.14 9.49
C SER A 424 -22.13 -12.77 10.30
N ILE A 425 -22.11 -11.57 10.88
CA ILE A 425 -20.97 -11.07 11.67
C ILE A 425 -20.96 -11.73 13.06
N ILE A 426 -22.13 -11.73 13.70
CA ILE A 426 -22.45 -12.51 14.90
C ILE A 426 -23.57 -13.50 14.54
N ASN A 427 -23.38 -14.78 14.85
CA ASN A 427 -24.38 -15.81 14.61
C ASN A 427 -25.29 -16.01 15.83
N LYS A 428 -26.36 -16.79 15.62
CA LYS A 428 -27.32 -17.08 16.68
C LYS A 428 -26.69 -17.73 17.92
N GLY A 429 -25.77 -18.67 17.75
CA GLY A 429 -25.10 -19.35 18.88
C GLY A 429 -24.21 -18.41 19.69
N GLU A 430 -23.53 -17.46 19.03
CA GLU A 430 -22.76 -16.41 19.69
C GLU A 430 -23.65 -15.46 20.51
N LYS A 431 -24.82 -15.07 19.98
CA LYS A 431 -25.80 -14.27 20.75
C LYS A 431 -26.39 -15.06 21.92
N ASP A 432 -26.87 -16.28 21.66
CA ASP A 432 -27.42 -17.17 22.68
C ASP A 432 -26.40 -17.38 23.82
N PHE A 433 -25.11 -17.40 23.52
CA PHE A 433 -24.02 -17.39 24.51
C PHE A 433 -23.90 -16.06 25.27
N VAL A 434 -23.78 -14.91 24.59
CA VAL A 434 -23.61 -13.58 25.25
C VAL A 434 -24.79 -13.20 26.14
N ASP A 435 -26.01 -13.58 25.73
CA ASP A 435 -27.24 -13.29 26.48
C ASP A 435 -27.37 -14.19 27.71
N LYS A 436 -27.13 -15.51 27.57
CA LYS A 436 -27.28 -16.48 28.68
C LYS A 436 -26.11 -16.49 29.67
N ILE A 437 -24.87 -16.20 29.24
CA ILE A 437 -23.69 -16.36 30.10
C ILE A 437 -23.77 -15.51 31.39
N GLY A 438 -24.44 -14.36 31.34
CA GLY A 438 -24.66 -13.48 32.49
C GLY A 438 -25.61 -14.06 33.53
N GLU A 439 -26.68 -14.72 33.08
CA GLU A 439 -27.63 -15.42 33.95
C GLU A 439 -26.97 -16.64 34.59
N LEU A 440 -26.19 -17.41 33.82
CA LEU A 440 -25.48 -18.57 34.33
C LEU A 440 -24.41 -18.19 35.36
N LYS A 441 -23.62 -17.14 35.11
CA LYS A 441 -22.58 -16.63 36.03
C LYS A 441 -23.14 -16.18 37.40
N GLN A 442 -24.43 -15.86 37.48
CA GLN A 442 -25.10 -15.51 38.76
C GLN A 442 -25.50 -16.73 39.59
N ASN A 443 -25.45 -17.95 39.04
CA ASN A 443 -25.78 -19.16 39.80
C ASN A 443 -24.64 -19.51 40.78
N PRO A 444 -24.90 -19.66 42.10
CA PRO A 444 -23.87 -20.02 43.08
C PRO A 444 -23.11 -21.34 42.79
N ARG A 445 -23.72 -22.26 42.03
CA ARG A 445 -23.12 -23.53 41.61
C ARG A 445 -22.28 -23.42 40.32
N PHE A 446 -22.25 -22.26 39.65
CA PHE A 446 -21.60 -22.07 38.34
C PHE A 446 -20.16 -22.57 38.34
N ASP A 447 -19.36 -22.16 39.32
CA ASP A 447 -17.94 -22.50 39.40
C ASP A 447 -17.69 -24.00 39.65
N SER A 448 -18.48 -24.60 40.56
CA SER A 448 -18.42 -26.04 40.86
C SER A 448 -18.78 -26.88 39.63
N VAL A 449 -19.82 -26.49 38.90
CA VAL A 449 -20.25 -27.20 37.69
C VAL A 449 -19.28 -26.99 36.53
N ALA A 450 -18.77 -25.77 36.34
CA ALA A 450 -17.84 -25.44 35.26
C ALA A 450 -16.54 -26.26 35.34
N ARG A 451 -16.00 -26.49 36.55
CA ARG A 451 -14.80 -27.34 36.79
C ARG A 451 -14.98 -28.79 36.33
N ILE A 452 -16.21 -29.30 36.24
CA ILE A 452 -16.53 -30.71 35.92
C ILE A 452 -17.14 -30.85 34.51
N LEU A 453 -17.48 -29.72 33.87
CA LEU A 453 -18.15 -29.67 32.57
C LEU A 453 -17.43 -30.49 31.48
N SER A 454 -16.10 -30.45 31.44
CA SER A 454 -15.27 -31.21 30.51
C SER A 454 -15.34 -32.74 30.74
N ARG A 455 -15.42 -33.18 32.01
CA ARG A 455 -15.51 -34.60 32.41
C ARG A 455 -16.88 -35.19 32.08
N ILE A 456 -17.96 -34.42 32.24
CA ILE A 456 -19.33 -34.91 31.98
C ILE A 456 -19.75 -34.81 30.51
N LYS A 457 -19.21 -33.84 29.75
CA LYS A 457 -19.53 -33.60 28.32
C LYS A 457 -19.56 -34.85 27.42
N PRO A 458 -18.62 -35.82 27.50
CA PRO A 458 -18.64 -37.03 26.67
C PRO A 458 -19.84 -37.97 26.93
N TYR A 459 -20.44 -37.87 28.12
CA TYR A 459 -21.55 -38.72 28.57
C TYR A 459 -22.90 -38.03 28.44
N PHE A 460 -22.94 -36.70 28.50
CA PHE A 460 -24.18 -35.95 28.72
C PHE A 460 -25.23 -36.11 27.62
N GLU A 461 -24.84 -36.21 26.34
CA GLU A 461 -25.80 -36.43 25.23
C GLU A 461 -26.60 -37.73 25.36
N LYS A 462 -26.07 -38.74 26.07
CA LYS A 462 -26.69 -40.04 26.29
C LYS A 462 -27.36 -40.15 27.66
N LEU A 463 -27.23 -39.14 28.51
CA LEU A 463 -27.62 -39.18 29.91
C LEU A 463 -29.04 -38.63 30.09
N THR A 464 -30.01 -39.53 30.30
CA THR A 464 -31.39 -39.12 30.59
C THR A 464 -31.52 -38.56 32.01
N PHE A 465 -32.55 -37.73 32.25
CA PHE A 465 -32.85 -37.24 33.60
C PHE A 465 -33.16 -38.38 34.60
N GLU A 466 -33.69 -39.51 34.13
CA GLU A 466 -33.88 -40.71 34.95
C GLU A 466 -32.55 -41.37 35.33
N ALA A 467 -31.62 -41.50 34.36
CA ALA A 467 -30.27 -41.99 34.61
C ALA A 467 -29.48 -41.08 35.56
N TRP A 468 -29.59 -39.76 35.36
CA TRP A 468 -29.03 -38.74 36.25
C TRP A 468 -29.49 -38.91 37.69
N ASN A 469 -30.81 -38.92 37.94
CA ASN A 469 -31.37 -39.11 39.28
C ASN A 469 -31.03 -40.48 39.89
N LEU A 470 -30.84 -41.52 39.08
CA LEU A 470 -30.41 -42.82 39.58
C LEU A 470 -28.97 -42.74 40.13
N LEU A 471 -28.05 -42.01 39.51
CA LEU A 471 -26.65 -41.91 39.95
C LEU A 471 -26.55 -41.42 41.41
N PHE A 472 -27.32 -40.38 41.78
CA PHE A 472 -27.41 -39.87 43.16
C PHE A 472 -28.04 -40.86 44.16
N GLN A 473 -28.72 -41.91 43.69
CA GLN A 473 -29.31 -42.96 44.53
C GLN A 473 -28.42 -44.21 44.65
N LEU A 474 -27.29 -44.26 43.96
CA LEU A 474 -26.37 -45.39 43.99
C LEU A 474 -25.50 -45.35 45.26
N PRO A 475 -25.43 -46.43 46.08
CA PRO A 475 -24.58 -46.43 47.27
C PRO A 475 -23.07 -46.37 46.96
N ASP A 476 -22.36 -45.42 47.54
CA ASP A 476 -20.89 -45.22 47.37
C ASP A 476 -20.04 -46.45 47.75
N ILE A 477 -20.56 -47.30 48.64
CA ILE A 477 -19.86 -48.48 49.16
C ILE A 477 -19.82 -49.66 48.17
N LEU A 478 -20.35 -49.48 46.94
CA LEU A 478 -20.40 -50.51 45.91
C LEU A 478 -19.52 -50.17 44.71
N VAL A 479 -18.87 -51.18 44.16
CA VAL A 479 -18.15 -51.13 42.89
C VAL A 479 -19.14 -51.33 41.74
N TYR A 480 -19.15 -50.38 40.81
CA TYR A 480 -19.98 -50.36 39.61
C TYR A 480 -19.18 -50.74 38.35
N PRO A 481 -19.84 -51.25 37.29
CA PRO A 481 -19.17 -51.57 36.03
C PRO A 481 -18.83 -50.31 35.22
N GLU A 482 -17.69 -50.33 34.54
CA GLU A 482 -17.29 -49.30 33.57
C GLU A 482 -18.10 -49.35 32.28
N ILE A 483 -18.61 -50.53 31.90
CA ILE A 483 -19.52 -50.69 30.76
C ILE A 483 -20.65 -51.63 31.18
N VAL A 484 -21.88 -51.11 31.20
CA VAL A 484 -23.08 -51.94 31.42
C VAL A 484 -23.47 -52.59 30.09
N LYS A 485 -22.90 -53.76 29.82
CA LYS A 485 -23.26 -54.59 28.65
C LYS A 485 -23.38 -56.05 29.08
N PHE A 486 -24.59 -56.43 29.49
CA PHE A 486 -24.91 -57.76 29.99
C PHE A 486 -26.02 -58.40 29.14
N GLU A 487 -25.86 -59.67 28.81
CA GLU A 487 -26.85 -60.46 28.05
C GLU A 487 -28.15 -60.68 28.83
N SER A 488 -28.07 -60.75 30.17
CA SER A 488 -29.24 -60.83 31.04
C SER A 488 -29.02 -60.16 32.39
N LEU A 489 -30.12 -59.81 33.07
CA LEU A 489 -30.13 -59.31 34.45
C LEU A 489 -29.41 -60.28 35.42
N LYS A 490 -29.49 -61.60 35.18
CA LYS A 490 -28.80 -62.59 36.01
C LYS A 490 -27.28 -62.47 35.90
N ASP A 491 -26.76 -62.09 34.74
CA ASP A 491 -25.32 -61.95 34.50
C ASP A 491 -24.78 -60.64 35.06
N ALA A 492 -25.57 -59.56 34.96
CA ALA A 492 -25.32 -58.33 35.71
C ALA A 492 -25.27 -58.59 37.22
N GLN A 493 -26.22 -59.37 37.76
CA GLN A 493 -26.25 -59.74 39.19
C GLN A 493 -25.04 -60.59 39.59
N LYS A 494 -24.62 -61.57 38.78
CA LYS A 494 -23.38 -62.35 39.02
C LYS A 494 -22.16 -61.42 39.10
N TRP A 495 -22.02 -60.49 38.14
CA TRP A 495 -20.92 -59.52 38.09
C TRP A 495 -20.90 -58.64 39.35
N MET A 496 -22.05 -58.04 39.68
CA MET A 496 -22.19 -57.16 40.84
C MET A 496 -21.90 -57.89 42.16
N PHE A 497 -22.42 -59.10 42.37
CA PHE A 497 -22.12 -59.87 43.58
C PHE A 497 -20.64 -60.26 43.68
N LYS A 498 -19.99 -60.62 42.57
CA LYS A 498 -18.57 -61.00 42.52
C LYS A 498 -17.67 -59.83 42.93
N ASN A 499 -17.81 -58.69 42.27
CA ASN A 499 -16.90 -57.55 42.50
C ASN A 499 -17.17 -56.83 43.83
N ASN A 500 -18.39 -56.90 44.35
CA ASN A 500 -18.75 -56.36 45.66
C ASN A 500 -18.53 -57.35 46.83
N LYS A 501 -17.85 -58.47 46.59
CA LYS A 501 -17.52 -59.52 47.58
C LYS A 501 -18.76 -60.00 48.36
N VAL A 502 -19.91 -60.14 47.70
CA VAL A 502 -21.19 -60.51 48.32
C VAL A 502 -21.33 -62.03 48.37
N GLN A 503 -21.16 -62.61 49.55
CA GLN A 503 -21.37 -64.04 49.78
C GLN A 503 -22.85 -64.43 49.66
N TRP A 504 -23.10 -65.70 49.29
CA TRP A 504 -24.44 -66.25 49.11
C TRP A 504 -25.12 -66.51 50.46
N SER A 505 -26.27 -65.87 50.70
CA SER A 505 -27.08 -66.03 51.91
C SER A 505 -28.53 -65.61 51.63
N PHE A 506 -29.49 -66.40 52.15
CA PHE A 506 -30.95 -66.18 51.96
C PHE A 506 -31.50 -64.94 52.70
N PHE A 507 -30.88 -64.55 53.81
CA PHE A 507 -31.35 -63.47 54.69
C PHE A 507 -30.47 -62.21 54.65
N SER A 508 -29.41 -62.19 53.83
CA SER A 508 -28.52 -61.02 53.72
C SER A 508 -29.24 -59.80 53.11
N GLN A 509 -29.47 -58.78 53.94
CA GLN A 509 -29.97 -57.48 53.50
C GLN A 509 -29.04 -56.83 52.47
N LYS A 510 -27.71 -56.98 52.62
CA LYS A 510 -26.71 -56.50 51.65
C LYS A 510 -26.93 -57.15 50.28
N ARG A 511 -27.16 -58.47 50.23
CA ARG A 511 -27.42 -59.18 48.97
C ARG A 511 -28.71 -58.70 48.29
N ARG A 512 -29.79 -58.48 49.05
CA ARG A 512 -31.05 -57.93 48.51
C ARG A 512 -30.86 -56.53 47.92
N LYS A 513 -30.22 -55.61 48.67
CA LYS A 513 -29.91 -54.25 48.20
C LYS A 513 -29.07 -54.24 46.92
N VAL A 514 -27.98 -55.04 46.86
CA VAL A 514 -27.15 -55.14 45.65
C VAL A 514 -27.96 -55.70 44.47
N SER A 515 -28.83 -56.69 44.70
CA SER A 515 -29.70 -57.24 43.64
C SER A 515 -30.64 -56.18 43.04
N GLN A 516 -31.29 -55.38 43.90
CA GLN A 516 -32.19 -54.29 43.50
C GLN A 516 -31.45 -53.15 42.78
N THR A 517 -30.27 -52.78 43.29
CA THR A 517 -29.41 -51.77 42.66
C THR A 517 -28.96 -52.23 41.27
N THR A 518 -28.61 -53.51 41.14
CA THR A 518 -28.23 -54.12 39.85
C THR A 518 -29.38 -54.10 38.84
N GLU A 519 -30.61 -54.33 39.29
CA GLU A 519 -31.81 -54.29 38.45
C GLU A 519 -32.09 -52.88 37.93
N LYS A 520 -32.02 -51.86 38.79
CA LYS A 520 -32.11 -50.46 38.36
C LYS A 520 -31.01 -50.09 37.34
N ILE A 521 -29.76 -50.45 37.61
CA ILE A 521 -28.63 -50.18 36.70
C ILE A 521 -28.80 -50.91 35.37
N PHE A 522 -29.20 -52.18 35.38
CA PHE A 522 -29.42 -52.95 34.16
C PHE A 522 -30.56 -52.36 33.31
N ASN A 523 -31.67 -51.93 33.92
CA ASN A 523 -32.79 -51.39 33.18
C ASN A 523 -32.49 -50.03 32.53
N ILE A 524 -31.68 -49.18 33.18
CA ILE A 524 -31.43 -47.80 32.73
C ILE A 524 -30.13 -47.65 31.92
N PHE A 525 -29.07 -48.38 32.27
CA PHE A 525 -27.74 -48.21 31.65
C PHE A 525 -27.34 -49.32 30.68
N ASN A 526 -28.02 -50.47 30.62
CA ASN A 526 -27.57 -51.59 29.77
C ASN A 526 -27.59 -51.22 28.27
N ASN A 527 -26.48 -51.49 27.58
CA ASN A 527 -26.23 -51.14 26.17
C ASN A 527 -26.18 -49.62 25.86
N THR A 528 -26.25 -48.73 26.85
CA THR A 528 -26.10 -47.27 26.62
C THR A 528 -24.67 -46.84 26.28
N GLY A 529 -23.68 -47.62 26.72
CA GLY A 529 -22.26 -47.26 26.62
C GLY A 529 -21.82 -46.16 27.61
N LEU A 530 -22.64 -45.85 28.62
CA LEU A 530 -22.28 -44.93 29.71
C LEU A 530 -21.37 -45.61 30.74
N ASN A 531 -20.35 -44.90 31.21
CA ASN A 531 -19.45 -45.37 32.27
C ASN A 531 -20.06 -45.09 33.65
N VAL A 532 -20.78 -46.06 34.21
CA VAL A 532 -21.47 -45.88 35.50
C VAL A 532 -20.47 -45.66 36.64
N SER A 533 -19.32 -46.34 36.63
CA SER A 533 -18.25 -46.17 37.63
C SER A 533 -17.76 -44.71 37.67
N GLU A 534 -17.36 -44.18 36.51
CA GLU A 534 -16.87 -42.80 36.39
C GLU A 534 -17.97 -41.76 36.61
N LEU A 535 -19.18 -42.01 36.12
CA LEU A 535 -20.34 -41.13 36.36
C LEU A 535 -20.71 -41.05 37.84
N THR A 536 -20.60 -42.13 38.63
CA THR A 536 -20.79 -42.04 40.09
C THR A 536 -19.73 -41.20 40.79
N GLN A 537 -18.49 -41.16 40.27
CA GLN A 537 -17.45 -40.27 40.79
C GLN A 537 -17.75 -38.80 40.42
N ILE A 538 -18.06 -38.53 39.14
CA ILE A 538 -18.44 -37.19 38.64
C ILE A 538 -19.63 -36.63 39.42
N VAL A 539 -20.66 -37.44 39.65
CA VAL A 539 -21.89 -37.04 40.36
C VAL A 539 -21.68 -36.76 41.84
N SER A 540 -20.65 -37.32 42.48
CA SER A 540 -20.36 -37.09 43.91
C SER A 540 -19.96 -35.64 44.24
N GLU A 541 -19.58 -34.85 43.22
CA GLU A 541 -19.20 -33.44 43.33
C GLU A 541 -20.37 -32.48 42.94
N LEU A 542 -21.50 -33.04 42.48
CA LEU A 542 -22.63 -32.33 41.87
C LEU A 542 -23.90 -32.41 42.74
N GLU A 543 -24.95 -31.69 42.36
CA GLU A 543 -26.29 -31.76 42.97
C GLU A 543 -27.34 -32.22 41.93
N PRO A 544 -28.46 -32.85 42.34
CA PRO A 544 -29.48 -33.32 41.39
C PRO A 544 -30.04 -32.21 40.49
N ASP A 545 -30.11 -30.98 40.98
CA ASP A 545 -30.62 -29.82 40.24
C ASP A 545 -29.60 -29.25 39.23
N ASP A 546 -28.31 -29.61 39.33
CA ASP A 546 -27.26 -29.14 38.41
C ASP A 546 -27.47 -29.62 36.96
N PHE A 547 -28.34 -30.62 36.71
CA PHE A 547 -28.61 -31.15 35.36
C PHE A 547 -28.97 -30.07 34.34
N ASN A 548 -29.84 -29.13 34.73
CA ASN A 548 -30.26 -28.05 33.85
C ASN A 548 -29.16 -27.00 33.67
N LEU A 549 -28.34 -26.75 34.70
CA LEU A 549 -27.19 -25.86 34.62
C LEU A 549 -26.13 -26.41 33.66
N ILE A 550 -25.78 -27.70 33.81
CA ILE A 550 -24.86 -28.43 32.91
C ILE A 550 -25.38 -28.39 31.48
N LYS A 551 -26.67 -28.71 31.28
CA LYS A 551 -27.31 -28.67 29.95
C LYS A 551 -27.16 -27.28 29.31
N ASN A 552 -27.53 -26.23 30.04
CA ASN A 552 -27.45 -24.86 29.53
C ASN A 552 -26.00 -24.45 29.21
N MET A 553 -25.02 -24.83 30.04
CA MET A 553 -23.59 -24.60 29.78
C MET A 553 -23.09 -25.33 28.53
N LEU A 554 -23.49 -26.59 28.33
CA LEU A 554 -23.11 -27.39 27.15
C LEU A 554 -23.77 -26.86 25.87
N GLU A 555 -25.01 -26.37 25.94
CA GLU A 555 -25.68 -25.72 24.81
C GLU A 555 -24.93 -24.45 24.36
N ILE A 556 -24.55 -23.57 25.29
CA ILE A 556 -23.88 -22.30 24.92
C ILE A 556 -22.40 -22.43 24.59
N THR A 557 -21.73 -23.52 24.99
CA THR A 557 -20.31 -23.75 24.65
C THR A 557 -20.13 -24.42 23.29
N ASN A 558 -21.20 -24.95 22.67
CA ASN A 558 -21.15 -25.60 21.35
C ASN A 558 -21.35 -24.61 20.18
N ILE A 559 -20.61 -23.50 20.20
CA ILE A 559 -20.70 -22.44 19.19
C ILE A 559 -19.96 -22.88 17.93
N LYS A 560 -20.66 -22.92 16.78
CA LYS A 560 -20.00 -23.06 15.48
C LYS A 560 -19.31 -21.74 15.12
N GLN A 561 -18.04 -21.81 14.71
CA GLN A 561 -17.31 -20.65 14.21
C GLN A 561 -17.96 -20.10 12.93
N ASN A 562 -18.03 -18.77 12.81
CA ASN A 562 -18.43 -18.13 11.56
C ASN A 562 -17.35 -18.28 10.50
N GLU A 563 -17.77 -18.47 9.25
CA GLU A 563 -16.90 -18.21 8.11
C GLU A 563 -16.52 -16.73 8.11
N LEU A 564 -15.21 -16.47 8.00
CA LEU A 564 -14.65 -15.12 8.09
C LEU A 564 -14.49 -14.46 6.71
N ILE A 565 -14.59 -15.25 5.64
CA ILE A 565 -14.34 -14.89 4.25
C ILE A 565 -15.39 -15.59 3.38
N SER A 566 -15.91 -14.89 2.38
CA SER A 566 -16.83 -15.38 1.35
C SER A 566 -16.04 -16.01 0.20
N ASP A 567 -16.60 -17.02 -0.48
CA ASP A 567 -15.98 -17.59 -1.69
C ASP A 567 -16.00 -16.56 -2.83
N GLU A 568 -14.81 -16.21 -3.33
CA GLU A 568 -14.62 -15.18 -4.35
C GLU A 568 -15.19 -15.61 -5.72
N ASN A 569 -15.17 -16.90 -6.04
CA ASN A 569 -15.78 -17.44 -7.25
C ASN A 569 -17.30 -17.45 -7.14
N GLU A 570 -17.87 -17.78 -5.98
CA GLU A 570 -19.32 -17.67 -5.76
C GLU A 570 -19.82 -16.24 -5.96
N LEU A 571 -19.10 -15.27 -5.37
CA LEU A 571 -19.33 -13.84 -5.56
C LEU A 571 -19.26 -13.46 -7.04
N LYS A 572 -18.17 -13.85 -7.73
CA LYS A 572 -17.98 -13.56 -9.15
C LYS A 572 -19.12 -14.09 -10.01
N LYS A 573 -19.58 -15.33 -9.78
CA LYS A 573 -20.71 -15.93 -10.51
C LYS A 573 -21.99 -15.13 -10.30
N TYR A 574 -22.35 -14.83 -9.05
CA TYR A 574 -23.56 -14.05 -8.73
C TYR A 574 -23.56 -12.65 -9.36
N ILE A 575 -22.41 -11.97 -9.33
CA ILE A 575 -22.24 -10.64 -9.94
C ILE A 575 -22.38 -10.72 -11.47
N ALA A 576 -21.81 -11.74 -12.10
CA ALA A 576 -21.95 -11.97 -13.53
C ALA A 576 -23.41 -12.23 -13.95
N THR A 577 -24.13 -13.08 -13.21
CA THR A 577 -25.55 -13.40 -13.49
C THR A 577 -26.39 -12.11 -13.61
N TYR A 578 -26.29 -11.17 -12.67
CA TYR A 578 -27.12 -9.96 -12.74
C TYR A 578 -26.68 -8.96 -13.81
N ILE A 579 -25.39 -8.92 -14.14
CA ILE A 579 -24.92 -8.08 -15.24
C ILE A 579 -25.48 -8.62 -16.56
N ILE A 580 -25.53 -9.95 -16.72
CA ILE A 580 -26.15 -10.59 -17.89
C ILE A 580 -27.66 -10.34 -17.92
N GLU A 581 -28.38 -10.51 -16.80
CA GLU A 581 -29.80 -10.10 -16.67
C GLU A 581 -30.01 -8.64 -17.17
N ARG A 582 -29.08 -7.73 -16.85
CA ARG A 582 -29.13 -6.32 -17.29
C ARG A 582 -28.83 -6.13 -18.77
N MET A 583 -27.97 -6.98 -19.36
CA MET A 583 -27.58 -6.93 -20.77
C MET A 583 -28.62 -7.56 -21.71
N GLU A 584 -29.31 -8.61 -21.28
CA GLU A 584 -30.43 -9.21 -22.02
C GLU A 584 -31.59 -8.22 -22.22
N ASN A 585 -31.82 -7.40 -21.19
CA ASN A 585 -32.83 -6.34 -21.13
C ASN A 585 -32.43 -5.01 -21.81
N LEU A 586 -31.35 -4.98 -22.62
CA LEU A 586 -31.03 -3.81 -23.46
C LEU A 586 -32.08 -3.58 -24.55
N THR A 587 -32.28 -2.30 -24.91
CA THR A 587 -33.12 -1.93 -26.06
C THR A 587 -32.47 -2.36 -27.38
N GLN A 588 -33.24 -2.38 -28.47
CA GLN A 588 -32.71 -2.76 -29.79
C GLN A 588 -31.53 -1.86 -30.23
N GLN A 589 -31.66 -0.54 -30.05
CA GLN A 589 -30.61 0.43 -30.34
C GLN A 589 -29.35 0.21 -29.48
N GLU A 590 -29.51 -0.22 -28.22
CA GLU A 590 -28.39 -0.52 -27.33
C GLU A 590 -27.71 -1.85 -27.67
N LYS A 591 -28.42 -2.81 -28.27
CA LYS A 591 -27.85 -4.07 -28.80
C LYS A 591 -27.01 -3.81 -30.07
N GLU A 592 -27.43 -2.87 -30.90
CA GLU A 592 -26.62 -2.38 -32.03
C GLU A 592 -25.35 -1.67 -31.54
N GLN A 593 -25.47 -0.76 -30.57
CA GLN A 593 -24.30 -0.14 -29.93
C GLN A 593 -23.38 -1.17 -29.24
N TYR A 594 -23.95 -2.23 -28.64
CA TYR A 594 -23.15 -3.30 -28.02
C TYR A 594 -22.33 -4.08 -29.05
N THR A 595 -22.86 -4.26 -30.26
CA THR A 595 -22.14 -4.92 -31.37
C THR A 595 -20.93 -4.08 -31.80
N GLU A 596 -21.05 -2.75 -31.85
CA GLU A 596 -19.93 -1.86 -32.13
C GLU A 596 -18.93 -1.80 -30.97
N PHE A 597 -19.42 -1.79 -29.73
CA PHE A 597 -18.63 -1.80 -28.49
C PHE A 597 -17.73 -3.04 -28.39
N SER A 598 -18.32 -4.24 -28.57
CA SER A 598 -17.59 -5.51 -28.51
C SER A 598 -16.59 -5.64 -29.68
N SER A 599 -16.98 -5.24 -30.89
CA SER A 599 -16.08 -5.16 -32.05
C SER A 599 -14.90 -4.20 -31.81
N THR A 600 -15.14 -3.04 -31.20
CA THR A 600 -14.08 -2.07 -30.87
C THR A 600 -13.11 -2.62 -29.82
N ILE A 601 -13.63 -3.30 -28.78
CA ILE A 601 -12.80 -4.00 -27.78
C ILE A 601 -11.97 -5.11 -28.42
N ARG A 602 -12.57 -5.95 -29.28
CA ARG A 602 -11.89 -7.06 -29.95
C ARG A 602 -10.81 -6.58 -30.93
N THR A 603 -11.04 -5.47 -31.63
CA THR A 603 -10.09 -4.90 -32.60
C THR A 603 -9.03 -3.97 -31.98
N ALA A 604 -9.30 -3.39 -30.80
CA ALA A 604 -8.40 -2.51 -30.05
C ALA A 604 -7.81 -1.32 -30.84
N LYS A 605 -8.52 -0.84 -31.89
CA LYS A 605 -8.03 0.22 -32.79
C LYS A 605 -8.18 1.63 -32.19
N LEU A 606 -9.35 1.91 -31.61
CA LEU A 606 -9.73 3.23 -31.07
C LEU A 606 -8.87 3.60 -29.84
N GLU A 607 -8.60 4.89 -29.60
CA GLU A 607 -7.91 5.31 -28.38
C GLU A 607 -8.78 5.12 -27.13
N PRO A 608 -8.23 4.71 -25.97
CA PRO A 608 -8.99 4.46 -24.75
C PRO A 608 -9.91 5.61 -24.31
N TYR A 609 -9.46 6.87 -24.45
CA TYR A 609 -10.29 8.03 -24.09
C TYR A 609 -11.45 8.26 -25.06
N LYS A 610 -11.23 8.04 -26.38
CA LYS A 610 -12.29 8.11 -27.40
C LYS A 610 -13.31 7.00 -27.18
N PHE A 611 -12.85 5.80 -26.84
CA PHE A 611 -13.69 4.66 -26.48
C PHE A 611 -14.59 4.95 -25.27
N ILE A 612 -14.05 5.51 -24.18
CA ILE A 612 -14.82 5.85 -22.98
C ILE A 612 -15.90 6.88 -23.30
N ASN A 613 -15.57 7.94 -24.03
CA ASN A 613 -16.51 8.99 -24.38
C ASN A 613 -17.61 8.49 -25.32
N TYR A 614 -17.25 7.70 -26.34
CA TYR A 614 -18.20 7.19 -27.33
C TYR A 614 -19.17 6.16 -26.72
N PHE A 615 -18.68 5.25 -25.87
CA PHE A 615 -19.48 4.17 -25.28
C PHE A 615 -19.92 4.41 -23.84
N THR A 616 -19.96 5.67 -23.38
CA THR A 616 -20.27 6.04 -21.99
C THR A 616 -21.55 5.36 -21.46
N SER A 617 -22.63 5.29 -22.26
CA SER A 617 -23.89 4.67 -21.85
C SER A 617 -23.75 3.17 -21.53
N LEU A 618 -23.12 2.40 -22.42
CA LEU A 618 -22.89 0.96 -22.22
C LEU A 618 -21.92 0.70 -21.07
N ILE A 619 -20.86 1.51 -20.95
CA ILE A 619 -19.90 1.43 -19.84
C ILE A 619 -20.62 1.53 -18.49
N LYS A 620 -21.53 2.51 -18.34
CA LYS A 620 -22.35 2.69 -17.12
C LYS A 620 -23.32 1.53 -16.83
N LYS A 621 -23.67 0.73 -17.85
CA LYS A 621 -24.48 -0.49 -17.66
C LYS A 621 -23.64 -1.71 -17.31
N MET A 622 -22.49 -1.86 -17.95
CA MET A 622 -21.63 -3.04 -17.85
C MET A 622 -20.65 -3.01 -16.68
N PHE A 623 -20.14 -1.86 -16.27
CA PHE A 623 -19.13 -1.74 -15.20
C PHE A 623 -19.73 -1.04 -13.97
N PRO A 624 -20.11 -1.78 -12.91
CA PRO A 624 -20.67 -1.17 -11.72
C PRO A 624 -19.65 -0.32 -10.95
N ILE A 625 -18.36 -0.65 -11.05
CA ILE A 625 -17.27 0.10 -10.43
C ILE A 625 -16.47 0.82 -11.51
N VAL A 626 -16.32 2.13 -11.38
CA VAL A 626 -15.42 2.95 -12.20
C VAL A 626 -14.33 3.50 -11.29
N ILE A 627 -13.06 3.43 -11.72
CA ILE A 627 -11.90 3.84 -10.91
C ILE A 627 -11.15 4.96 -11.63
N ILE A 628 -10.98 6.11 -10.98
CA ILE A 628 -10.46 7.36 -11.57
C ILE A 628 -9.44 8.07 -10.67
N THR A 629 -8.70 9.04 -11.22
CA THR A 629 -8.08 10.12 -10.44
C THR A 629 -8.91 11.41 -10.58
N PRO A 630 -8.78 12.42 -9.69
CA PRO A 630 -9.64 13.61 -9.73
C PRO A 630 -9.60 14.39 -11.06
N GLU A 631 -8.46 14.36 -11.75
CA GLU A 631 -8.22 15.03 -13.05
C GLU A 631 -8.89 14.34 -14.26
N VAL A 632 -9.56 13.20 -14.07
CA VAL A 632 -10.25 12.50 -15.18
C VAL A 632 -11.53 13.24 -15.56
N ASP A 633 -11.70 13.53 -16.85
CA ASP A 633 -12.91 14.14 -17.39
C ASP A 633 -14.13 13.20 -17.20
N MET A 634 -15.08 13.68 -16.39
CA MET A 634 -16.35 13.02 -16.08
C MET A 634 -17.54 13.92 -16.49
N SER A 635 -17.37 14.77 -17.51
CA SER A 635 -18.38 15.70 -18.02
C SER A 635 -19.68 15.00 -18.47
N SER A 636 -19.57 13.78 -18.98
CA SER A 636 -20.69 12.92 -19.38
C SER A 636 -21.45 12.26 -18.22
N SER A 637 -21.07 12.54 -16.96
CA SER A 637 -21.77 12.05 -15.76
C SER A 637 -22.62 13.13 -15.09
N GLU A 638 -23.70 12.71 -14.44
CA GLU A 638 -24.68 13.59 -13.79
C GLU A 638 -24.60 13.56 -12.26
N LYS A 639 -25.32 14.49 -11.61
CA LYS A 639 -25.44 14.56 -10.14
C LYS A 639 -26.05 13.27 -9.60
N ASN A 640 -25.48 12.70 -8.53
CA ASN A 640 -26.00 11.50 -7.87
C ASN A 640 -26.19 10.28 -8.80
N GLU A 641 -25.50 10.22 -9.94
CA GLU A 641 -25.58 9.10 -10.88
C GLU A 641 -25.06 7.78 -10.27
N PHE A 642 -23.98 7.86 -9.49
CA PHE A 642 -23.44 6.72 -8.76
C PHE A 642 -24.12 6.54 -7.40
N ASP A 643 -24.27 5.30 -6.93
CA ASP A 643 -24.73 5.08 -5.55
C ASP A 643 -23.66 5.48 -4.53
N TYR A 644 -22.38 5.25 -4.84
CA TYR A 644 -21.24 5.56 -3.97
C TYR A 644 -20.13 6.36 -4.66
N ALA A 645 -19.54 7.31 -3.94
CA ALA A 645 -18.20 7.84 -4.22
C ALA A 645 -17.28 7.43 -3.06
N ILE A 646 -16.22 6.68 -3.36
CA ILE A 646 -15.24 6.19 -2.39
C ILE A 646 -13.90 6.83 -2.71
N LEU A 647 -13.41 7.69 -1.82
CA LEU A 647 -12.16 8.42 -2.02
C LEU A 647 -11.09 7.87 -1.05
N ASP A 648 -10.13 7.09 -1.56
CA ASP A 648 -8.97 6.62 -0.78
C ASP A 648 -7.86 7.67 -0.76
N GLU A 649 -7.12 7.73 0.34
CA GLU A 649 -6.14 8.79 0.63
C GLU A 649 -6.74 10.21 0.47
N SER A 650 -7.99 10.40 0.89
CA SER A 650 -8.72 11.68 0.83
C SER A 650 -8.14 12.79 1.71
N SER A 651 -7.22 12.47 2.64
CA SER A 651 -6.38 13.47 3.31
C SER A 651 -5.30 14.06 2.40
N GLN A 652 -5.07 13.51 1.20
CA GLN A 652 -4.18 14.01 0.15
C GLN A 652 -4.94 14.66 -1.02
N ILE A 653 -6.28 14.76 -0.96
CA ILE A 653 -7.11 15.37 -2.00
C ILE A 653 -7.55 16.76 -1.51
N PHE A 654 -7.20 17.81 -2.27
CA PHE A 654 -7.71 19.16 -2.03
C PHE A 654 -9.24 19.20 -2.13
N VAL A 655 -9.89 19.95 -1.22
CA VAL A 655 -11.35 20.09 -1.14
C VAL A 655 -11.97 20.40 -2.50
N GLU A 656 -11.42 21.39 -3.20
CA GLU A 656 -11.87 21.85 -4.50
C GLU A 656 -11.76 20.80 -5.62
N LYS A 657 -10.77 19.90 -5.58
CA LYS A 657 -10.63 18.78 -6.53
C LYS A 657 -11.56 17.62 -6.16
N GLY A 658 -11.78 17.39 -4.87
CA GLY A 658 -12.62 16.30 -4.37
C GLY A 658 -14.13 16.55 -4.51
N LEU A 659 -14.59 17.78 -4.29
CA LEU A 659 -16.03 18.12 -4.29
C LEU A 659 -16.75 17.79 -5.61
N PRO A 660 -16.20 18.07 -6.81
CA PRO A 660 -16.82 17.68 -8.08
C PRO A 660 -16.94 16.17 -8.29
N VAL A 661 -16.08 15.36 -7.65
CA VAL A 661 -16.14 13.89 -7.70
C VAL A 661 -17.25 13.37 -6.80
N VAL A 662 -17.31 13.80 -5.54
CA VAL A 662 -18.35 13.35 -4.59
C VAL A 662 -19.75 13.87 -4.94
N TYR A 663 -19.86 14.94 -5.74
CA TYR A 663 -21.12 15.44 -6.30
C TYR A 663 -21.81 14.44 -7.25
N LEU A 664 -21.05 13.53 -7.89
CA LEU A 664 -21.58 12.53 -8.80
C LEU A 664 -22.24 11.34 -8.08
N ALA A 665 -22.23 11.27 -6.75
CA ALA A 665 -22.73 10.12 -6.00
C ALA A 665 -23.68 10.46 -4.85
N LYS A 666 -24.55 9.50 -4.52
CA LYS A 666 -25.51 9.60 -3.40
C LYS A 666 -24.79 9.52 -2.06
N THR A 667 -24.07 8.41 -1.81
CA THR A 667 -23.32 8.14 -0.58
C THR A 667 -21.83 8.47 -0.76
N LYS A 668 -21.24 9.14 0.24
CA LYS A 668 -19.85 9.59 0.23
C LYS A 668 -19.05 8.84 1.30
N VAL A 669 -17.98 8.18 0.87
CA VAL A 669 -17.05 7.45 1.74
C VAL A 669 -15.67 8.05 1.59
N LEU A 670 -15.16 8.68 2.64
CA LEU A 670 -13.86 9.34 2.65
C LEU A 670 -12.89 8.52 3.52
N ALA A 671 -11.92 7.86 2.90
CA ALA A 671 -10.89 7.10 3.61
C ALA A 671 -9.57 7.87 3.61
N GLY A 672 -8.85 7.87 4.73
CA GLY A 672 -7.58 8.60 4.83
C GLY A 672 -7.02 8.67 6.24
N ASP A 673 -6.07 9.58 6.44
CA ASP A 673 -5.44 9.83 7.73
C ASP A 673 -4.99 11.30 7.86
N GLN A 674 -5.48 11.98 8.90
CA GLN A 674 -5.20 13.39 9.18
C GLN A 674 -3.82 13.62 9.81
N GLU A 675 -3.28 12.60 10.49
CA GLU A 675 -1.95 12.67 11.10
C GLU A 675 -0.84 12.30 10.09
N GLN A 676 -1.22 11.94 8.87
CA GLN A 676 -0.33 11.83 7.72
C GLN A 676 -0.35 13.12 6.88
N MET A 677 0.49 13.17 5.85
CA MET A 677 0.64 14.36 5.01
C MET A 677 -0.67 14.74 4.31
N LYS A 678 -0.96 16.05 4.40
CA LYS A 678 -2.00 16.79 3.70
C LYS A 678 -1.64 17.02 2.22
N PRO A 679 -2.59 17.42 1.35
CA PRO A 679 -2.24 17.87 0.01
C PRO A 679 -1.29 19.08 0.08
N SER A 680 -0.16 18.99 -0.63
CA SER A 680 0.87 20.02 -0.63
C SER A 680 0.91 20.76 -1.96
N ASN A 681 0.74 22.08 -1.92
CA ASN A 681 0.97 22.93 -3.08
C ASN A 681 2.47 23.17 -3.24
N TRP A 682 3.12 22.27 -3.98
CA TRP A 682 4.58 22.27 -4.20
C TRP A 682 5.11 23.60 -4.78
N PHE A 683 4.27 24.30 -5.55
CA PHE A 683 4.61 25.62 -6.10
C PHE A 683 3.47 26.67 -6.04
N GLY A 684 2.22 26.33 -5.73
CA GLY A 684 1.06 27.24 -5.86
C GLY A 684 0.80 28.17 -4.65
N ILE A 685 0.52 29.46 -4.89
CA ILE A 685 -0.09 30.33 -3.87
C ILE A 685 -1.59 30.00 -3.81
N ARG A 686 -2.06 29.42 -2.70
CA ARG A 686 -3.51 29.27 -2.47
C ARG A 686 -4.11 30.59 -2.03
N VAL A 687 -5.29 30.90 -2.54
CA VAL A 687 -6.17 31.93 -1.99
C VAL A 687 -6.92 31.27 -0.84
N ASN A 688 -6.61 31.70 0.39
CA ASN A 688 -7.41 31.34 1.56
C ASN A 688 -8.65 32.24 1.63
N ASP A 689 -9.73 31.68 2.15
CA ASP A 689 -10.98 32.38 2.44
C ASP A 689 -11.42 31.97 3.85
N ASP A 690 -11.21 32.88 4.80
CA ASP A 690 -11.53 32.66 6.21
C ASP A 690 -13.03 32.88 6.52
N GLU A 691 -13.86 33.23 5.53
CA GLU A 691 -15.31 33.37 5.70
C GLU A 691 -16.07 32.05 5.49
N THR A 692 -15.48 31.05 4.82
CA THR A 692 -16.15 29.78 4.51
C THR A 692 -15.37 28.55 4.96
N VAL A 693 -16.09 27.53 5.44
CA VAL A 693 -15.50 26.23 5.84
C VAL A 693 -14.67 25.61 4.70
N TYR A 694 -15.08 25.84 3.45
CA TYR A 694 -14.36 25.41 2.25
C TYR A 694 -12.97 26.05 2.09
N GLY A 695 -12.82 27.31 2.49
CA GLY A 695 -11.53 28.02 2.49
C GLY A 695 -10.67 27.71 3.72
N MET A 696 -11.30 27.42 4.87
CA MET A 696 -10.61 27.02 6.12
C MET A 696 -9.99 25.61 6.08
N THR A 697 -10.52 24.69 5.28
CA THR A 697 -10.06 23.28 5.23
C THR A 697 -9.22 22.99 4.00
N GLU A 698 -8.07 22.34 4.21
CA GLU A 698 -7.11 22.03 3.12
C GLU A 698 -7.46 20.72 2.38
N SER A 699 -7.76 19.65 3.12
CA SER A 699 -8.09 18.33 2.55
C SER A 699 -9.58 18.02 2.59
N LEU A 700 -10.06 17.18 1.68
CA LEU A 700 -11.44 16.70 1.68
C LEU A 700 -11.78 15.90 2.95
N LEU A 701 -10.81 15.18 3.52
CA LEU A 701 -10.98 14.48 4.79
C LEU A 701 -11.25 15.46 5.95
N ASP A 702 -10.45 16.54 6.04
CA ASP A 702 -10.63 17.60 7.04
C ASP A 702 -11.99 18.30 6.86
N PHE A 703 -12.36 18.58 5.60
CA PHE A 703 -13.69 19.12 5.29
C PHE A 703 -14.81 18.20 5.76
N GLY A 704 -14.70 16.89 5.50
CA GLY A 704 -15.66 15.88 5.96
C GLY A 704 -15.83 15.85 7.48
N GLN A 705 -14.77 16.09 8.24
CA GLN A 705 -14.85 16.24 9.69
C GLN A 705 -15.43 17.58 10.14
N ALA A 706 -15.09 18.68 9.47
CA ALA A 706 -15.66 20.00 9.74
C ALA A 706 -17.19 20.01 9.53
N VAL A 707 -17.68 19.39 8.43
CA VAL A 707 -19.11 19.12 8.21
C VAL A 707 -19.64 17.90 8.97
N LYS A 708 -18.86 17.38 9.91
CA LYS A 708 -19.30 16.50 11.00
C LYS A 708 -19.85 15.14 10.55
N ILE A 709 -19.35 14.58 9.45
CA ILE A 709 -19.62 13.20 8.99
C ILE A 709 -19.30 12.18 10.09
N HIS A 710 -19.97 11.03 10.10
CA HIS A 710 -19.70 9.94 11.04
C HIS A 710 -18.31 9.34 10.76
N ASN A 711 -17.41 9.38 11.75
CA ASN A 711 -16.04 8.89 11.66
C ASN A 711 -15.89 7.54 12.36
N ILE A 712 -15.17 6.61 11.74
CA ILE A 712 -14.79 5.31 12.30
C ILE A 712 -13.27 5.17 12.18
N LEU A 713 -12.60 5.04 13.34
CA LEU A 713 -11.17 4.78 13.45
C LEU A 713 -10.89 3.28 13.28
N LEU A 714 -10.00 2.94 12.34
CA LEU A 714 -9.37 1.62 12.23
C LEU A 714 -8.20 1.56 13.21
N ASN A 715 -8.34 0.74 14.25
CA ASN A 715 -7.53 0.89 15.47
C ASN A 715 -6.38 -0.12 15.65
N LYS A 716 -6.04 -0.94 14.65
CA LYS A 716 -5.05 -2.04 14.80
C LYS A 716 -4.00 -2.06 13.71
N ASN A 717 -2.71 -1.99 14.08
CA ASN A 717 -1.59 -2.04 13.13
C ASN A 717 -1.17 -3.50 12.83
N TYR A 718 -1.33 -3.91 11.57
CA TYR A 718 -0.89 -5.21 11.06
C TYR A 718 0.41 -5.15 10.24
N ARG A 719 0.95 -3.95 9.97
CA ARG A 719 2.13 -3.78 9.09
C ARG A 719 3.43 -4.14 9.78
N SER A 720 3.70 -3.55 10.94
CA SER A 720 5.03 -3.60 11.55
C SER A 720 5.19 -4.87 12.37
N ASN A 721 6.32 -5.56 12.21
CA ASN A 721 6.64 -6.75 12.99
C ASN A 721 7.16 -6.41 14.39
N HIS A 722 7.62 -5.18 14.61
CA HIS A 722 8.06 -4.70 15.91
C HIS A 722 7.21 -3.52 16.38
N ALA A 723 6.76 -3.53 17.63
CA ALA A 723 5.97 -2.48 18.22
C ALA A 723 6.74 -1.15 18.25
N ALA A 724 8.02 -1.19 18.62
CA ALA A 724 8.89 -0.02 18.76
C ALA A 724 8.87 0.94 17.54
N LEU A 725 8.70 0.42 16.32
CA LEU A 725 8.57 1.20 15.08
C LEU A 725 7.36 2.13 15.07
N MET A 726 6.26 1.72 15.70
CA MET A 726 4.97 2.43 15.70
C MET A 726 4.55 2.95 17.08
N THR A 727 5.21 2.55 18.17
CA THR A 727 4.92 3.01 19.54
C THR A 727 5.00 4.53 19.69
N PHE A 728 6.00 5.17 19.07
CA PHE A 728 6.10 6.64 19.05
C PHE A 728 4.91 7.27 18.33
N SER A 729 4.57 6.77 17.13
CA SER A 729 3.42 7.24 16.35
C SER A 729 2.09 7.08 17.11
N SER A 730 1.84 5.88 17.66
CA SER A 730 0.64 5.58 18.46
C SER A 730 0.47 6.57 19.61
N LYS A 731 1.54 6.88 20.35
CA LYS A 731 1.52 7.83 21.48
C LYS A 731 1.34 9.29 21.08
N HIS A 732 2.10 9.78 20.10
CA HIS A 732 2.22 11.22 19.83
C HIS A 732 1.25 11.76 18.77
N PHE A 733 0.67 10.88 17.94
CA PHE A 733 -0.27 11.27 16.88
C PHE A 733 -1.65 10.63 17.06
N TYR A 734 -1.73 9.42 17.66
CA TYR A 734 -2.98 8.66 17.75
C TYR A 734 -3.46 8.43 19.19
N ASN A 735 -3.02 9.25 20.17
CA ASN A 735 -3.45 9.21 21.59
C ASN A 735 -3.36 7.84 22.31
N SER A 736 -2.60 6.89 21.77
CA SER A 736 -2.58 5.46 22.15
C SER A 736 -3.87 4.68 21.84
N ASP A 737 -4.76 5.21 21.00
CA ASP A 737 -5.94 4.51 20.45
C ASP A 737 -5.58 3.54 19.31
N LEU A 738 -4.34 3.59 18.79
CA LEU A 738 -3.81 2.64 17.82
C LEU A 738 -3.11 1.49 18.53
N ASP A 739 -3.69 0.29 18.44
CA ASP A 739 -3.10 -0.95 18.89
C ASP A 739 -1.90 -1.35 18.04
N VAL A 740 -0.78 -1.58 18.72
CA VAL A 740 0.50 -2.01 18.15
C VAL A 740 1.11 -3.03 19.08
N ILE A 741 1.41 -4.22 18.58
CA ILE A 741 2.19 -5.24 19.29
C ILE A 741 3.29 -5.82 18.39
N ASP A 742 4.34 -6.33 19.04
CA ASP A 742 5.38 -7.13 18.39
C ASP A 742 4.76 -8.37 17.71
N SER A 743 5.45 -8.96 16.74
CA SER A 743 5.13 -10.29 16.21
C SER A 743 5.67 -11.37 17.15
N GLY A 744 4.89 -12.42 17.40
CA GLY A 744 5.28 -13.55 18.24
C GLY A 744 6.53 -14.31 17.76
N LEU A 745 6.91 -14.13 16.49
CA LEU A 745 8.11 -14.71 15.87
C LEU A 745 9.39 -13.87 16.06
N VAL A 746 9.31 -12.71 16.72
CA VAL A 746 10.44 -11.80 16.89
C VAL A 746 11.46 -12.35 17.88
N GLU A 747 12.73 -12.42 17.46
CA GLU A 747 13.84 -12.72 18.35
C GLU A 747 14.03 -11.65 19.43
N SER A 748 14.35 -12.09 20.65
CA SER A 748 14.56 -11.23 21.82
C SER A 748 15.65 -10.16 21.62
N ASN A 749 16.69 -10.49 20.84
CA ASN A 749 17.87 -9.64 20.60
C ASN A 749 17.73 -8.72 19.37
N SER A 750 16.59 -8.72 18.69
CA SER A 750 16.35 -7.85 17.54
C SER A 750 16.43 -6.36 17.89
N LYS A 751 17.11 -5.59 17.04
CA LYS A 751 17.22 -4.11 17.09
C LYS A 751 16.38 -3.50 15.96
N PRO A 752 15.07 -3.25 16.18
CA PRO A 752 14.20 -2.70 15.13
C PRO A 752 14.46 -1.22 14.84
N ILE A 753 15.02 -0.48 15.79
CA ILE A 753 15.48 0.90 15.59
C ILE A 753 16.96 0.98 15.96
N GLU A 754 17.79 1.24 14.97
CA GLU A 754 19.22 1.47 15.15
C GLU A 754 19.54 2.95 14.90
N VAL A 755 20.43 3.53 15.69
CA VAL A 755 20.78 4.96 15.61
C VAL A 755 22.29 5.08 15.52
N ILE A 756 22.76 5.75 14.47
CA ILE A 756 24.17 5.93 14.15
C ILE A 756 24.47 7.44 14.22
N GLU A 757 25.31 7.82 15.19
CA GLU A 757 25.80 9.19 15.33
C GLU A 757 26.95 9.41 14.34
N ALA A 758 26.70 10.18 13.29
CA ALA A 758 27.64 10.44 12.20
C ALA A 758 28.60 11.61 12.48
N ASN A 759 28.27 12.48 13.44
CA ASN A 759 29.01 13.72 13.76
C ASN A 759 29.32 14.61 12.52
N GLY A 760 28.45 14.57 11.51
CA GLY A 760 28.60 15.34 10.27
C GLY A 760 28.25 16.82 10.41
N VAL A 761 28.63 17.60 9.39
CA VAL A 761 28.43 19.05 9.33
C VAL A 761 27.36 19.39 8.30
N TRP A 762 26.51 20.36 8.60
CA TRP A 762 25.48 20.87 7.69
C TRP A 762 26.01 22.03 6.84
N GLU A 763 26.33 21.76 5.58
CA GLU A 763 26.80 22.77 4.62
C GLU A 763 26.01 22.71 3.32
N ASN A 764 25.70 23.86 2.72
CA ASN A 764 24.94 23.97 1.46
C ASN A 764 23.60 23.21 1.43
N ASN A 765 22.99 22.98 2.61
CA ASN A 765 21.81 22.14 2.85
C ASN A 765 22.03 20.63 2.64
N GLN A 766 23.24 20.14 2.92
CA GLN A 766 23.67 18.76 2.76
C GLN A 766 24.58 18.36 3.95
N ASN A 767 24.68 17.06 4.20
CA ASN A 767 25.67 16.49 5.11
C ASN A 767 26.30 15.26 4.44
N LEU A 768 27.55 15.41 4.05
CA LEU A 768 28.25 14.43 3.22
C LEU A 768 28.61 13.16 3.99
N ILE A 769 28.92 13.27 5.30
CA ILE A 769 29.27 12.14 6.15
C ILE A 769 28.06 11.22 6.36
N GLU A 770 26.88 11.79 6.67
CA GLU A 770 25.64 10.99 6.74
C GLU A 770 25.31 10.31 5.41
N THR A 771 25.62 10.98 4.29
CA THR A 771 25.38 10.46 2.94
C THR A 771 26.26 9.25 2.63
N GLU A 772 27.54 9.30 2.97
CA GLU A 772 28.49 8.20 2.75
C GLU A 772 28.14 6.97 3.60
N ILE A 773 27.86 7.18 4.89
CA ILE A 773 27.40 6.12 5.80
C ILE A 773 26.14 5.44 5.25
N ALA A 774 25.14 6.23 4.83
CA ALA A 774 23.88 5.68 4.34
C ALA A 774 24.02 4.95 2.98
N LEU A 775 24.89 5.41 2.08
CA LEU A 775 25.20 4.69 0.83
C LEU A 775 25.83 3.33 1.11
N ASN A 776 26.80 3.28 2.03
CA ASN A 776 27.46 2.03 2.41
C ASN A 776 26.47 1.06 3.07
N LEU A 777 25.67 1.52 4.05
CA LEU A 777 24.61 0.72 4.67
C LEU A 777 23.60 0.19 3.65
N THR A 778 23.19 1.01 2.69
CA THR A 778 22.26 0.60 1.62
C THR A 778 22.88 -0.53 0.79
N LYS A 779 24.14 -0.38 0.37
CA LYS A 779 24.88 -1.38 -0.42
C LYS A 779 25.01 -2.72 0.32
N TYR A 780 25.38 -2.72 1.60
CA TYR A 780 25.45 -3.95 2.40
C TYR A 780 24.07 -4.62 2.59
N SER A 781 23.00 -3.82 2.67
CA SER A 781 21.65 -4.31 2.95
C SER A 781 20.91 -4.90 1.73
N LEU A 782 21.38 -4.65 0.49
CA LEU A 782 20.71 -5.06 -0.76
C LEU A 782 20.40 -6.57 -0.86
N ASN A 783 21.23 -7.41 -0.25
CA ASN A 783 21.07 -8.87 -0.29
C ASN A 783 20.25 -9.42 0.90
N THR A 784 19.96 -8.59 1.91
CA THR A 784 19.29 -8.99 3.15
C THR A 784 17.80 -8.65 3.16
N TYR A 785 17.41 -7.56 2.50
CA TYR A 785 16.03 -7.06 2.48
C TYR A 785 15.50 -7.00 1.04
N GLU A 786 14.29 -7.48 0.80
CA GLU A 786 13.66 -7.44 -0.54
C GLU A 786 13.44 -6.01 -1.01
N LYS A 787 13.08 -5.11 -0.08
CA LYS A 787 12.85 -3.70 -0.38
C LYS A 787 13.42 -2.77 0.70
N ILE A 788 14.12 -1.74 0.24
CA ILE A 788 14.77 -0.70 1.05
C ILE A 788 14.22 0.68 0.65
N ILE A 789 13.93 1.54 1.62
CA ILE A 789 13.81 2.99 1.40
C ILE A 789 15.06 3.69 1.95
N LEU A 790 15.70 4.48 1.10
CA LEU A 790 16.74 5.44 1.49
C LEU A 790 16.08 6.83 1.58
N LEU A 791 15.88 7.32 2.81
CA LEU A 791 15.08 8.51 3.13
C LEU A 791 15.96 9.71 3.52
N CYS A 792 15.83 10.81 2.78
CA CYS A 792 16.43 12.10 3.10
C CYS A 792 15.44 13.04 3.81
N PHE A 793 15.84 13.71 4.90
CA PHE A 793 15.01 14.73 5.53
C PHE A 793 14.94 16.06 4.74
N ASN A 794 15.67 16.19 3.63
CA ASN A 794 15.59 17.32 2.71
C ASN A 794 15.83 16.89 1.25
N SER A 795 15.29 17.67 0.30
CA SER A 795 15.38 17.38 -1.14
C SER A 795 16.76 17.64 -1.76
N LYS A 796 17.60 18.50 -1.18
CA LYS A 796 18.97 18.79 -1.67
C LYS A 796 19.93 17.63 -1.44
N GLN A 797 19.73 16.86 -0.37
CA GLN A 797 20.45 15.64 -0.08
C GLN A 797 19.99 14.49 -1.00
N GLN A 798 18.68 14.38 -1.26
CA GLN A 798 18.15 13.42 -2.25
C GLN A 798 18.69 13.70 -3.66
N GLU A 799 18.75 14.98 -4.09
CA GLU A 799 19.32 15.38 -5.38
C GLU A 799 20.79 14.97 -5.52
N TYR A 800 21.59 15.20 -4.47
CA TYR A 800 23.00 14.80 -4.41
C TYR A 800 23.18 13.27 -4.42
N LEU A 801 22.38 12.53 -3.64
CA LEU A 801 22.39 11.07 -3.63
C LEU A 801 22.03 10.48 -4.99
N THR A 802 20.98 10.99 -5.63
CA THR A 802 20.54 10.56 -6.96
C THR A 802 21.65 10.71 -7.98
N LYS A 803 22.30 11.88 -8.00
CA LYS A 803 23.46 12.13 -8.86
C LYS A 803 24.62 11.19 -8.53
N THR A 804 24.98 11.07 -7.25
CA THR A 804 26.09 10.22 -6.79
C THR A 804 25.90 8.76 -7.16
N ILE A 805 24.67 8.24 -7.05
CA ILE A 805 24.32 6.87 -7.47
C ILE A 805 24.54 6.69 -8.97
N PHE A 806 23.98 7.58 -9.81
CA PHE A 806 24.16 7.52 -11.27
C PHE A 806 25.60 7.73 -11.74
N GLU A 807 26.47 8.35 -10.92
CA GLU A 807 27.89 8.58 -11.25
C GLU A 807 28.83 7.48 -10.73
N LYS A 808 28.49 6.77 -9.64
CA LYS A 808 29.44 5.90 -8.91
C LYS A 808 28.92 4.52 -8.47
N TYR A 809 27.60 4.30 -8.39
CA TYR A 809 27.02 3.08 -7.80
C TYR A 809 26.02 2.41 -8.75
N PRO A 810 26.49 1.74 -9.82
CA PRO A 810 25.62 1.07 -10.80
C PRO A 810 24.71 0.01 -10.16
N GLU A 811 25.16 -0.66 -9.10
CA GLU A 811 24.36 -1.63 -8.33
C GLU A 811 23.14 -0.97 -7.65
N LEU A 812 23.29 0.25 -7.14
CA LEU A 812 22.18 1.02 -6.56
C LEU A 812 21.27 1.59 -7.66
N GLU A 813 21.81 1.98 -8.82
CA GLU A 813 20.98 2.36 -9.97
C GLU A 813 20.11 1.19 -10.47
N ILE A 814 20.66 -0.03 -10.53
CA ILE A 814 19.91 -1.24 -10.89
C ILE A 814 18.82 -1.53 -9.85
N ALA A 815 19.13 -1.42 -8.55
CA ALA A 815 18.14 -1.58 -7.48
C ALA A 815 17.01 -0.53 -7.56
N MET A 816 17.34 0.72 -7.89
CA MET A 816 16.33 1.77 -8.14
C MET A 816 15.46 1.47 -9.38
N LYS A 817 16.05 0.92 -10.44
CA LYS A 817 15.32 0.53 -11.66
C LYS A 817 14.37 -0.66 -11.43
N ASN A 818 14.74 -1.56 -10.51
CA ASN A 818 13.97 -2.75 -10.14
C ASN A 818 12.97 -2.51 -8.99
N GLU A 819 12.84 -1.26 -8.50
CA GLU A 819 11.98 -0.87 -7.36
C GLU A 819 12.31 -1.54 -6.02
N THR A 820 13.45 -2.23 -5.91
CA THR A 820 13.98 -2.80 -4.65
C THR A 820 14.65 -1.73 -3.78
N LEU A 821 15.15 -0.64 -4.37
CA LEU A 821 15.63 0.54 -3.66
C LEU A 821 14.81 1.78 -4.02
N LEU A 822 14.16 2.38 -3.03
CA LEU A 822 13.45 3.65 -3.18
C LEU A 822 14.22 4.79 -2.52
N LEU A 823 14.86 5.64 -3.33
CA LEU A 823 15.40 6.92 -2.86
C LEU A 823 14.26 7.96 -2.78
N ARG A 824 14.02 8.46 -1.58
CA ARG A 824 12.93 9.39 -1.25
C ARG A 824 13.40 10.52 -0.34
N ASN A 825 12.62 11.58 -0.27
CA ASN A 825 12.69 12.58 0.78
C ASN A 825 11.41 12.55 1.65
N ILE A 826 11.45 13.22 2.79
CA ILE A 826 10.34 13.28 3.76
C ILE A 826 9.02 13.84 3.16
N GLU A 827 9.10 14.59 2.05
CA GLU A 827 8.01 15.25 1.35
C GLU A 827 7.37 14.35 0.26
N ASN A 828 8.08 13.32 -0.23
CA ASN A 828 7.63 12.44 -1.33
C ASN A 828 7.52 10.95 -0.98
N ILE A 829 7.94 10.51 0.21
CA ILE A 829 7.88 9.12 0.69
C ILE A 829 6.45 8.58 0.96
N GLN A 830 5.42 9.43 0.94
CA GLN A 830 4.07 9.02 1.34
C GLN A 830 3.43 8.03 0.35
N GLY A 831 3.17 6.81 0.84
CA GLY A 831 2.59 5.71 0.07
C GLY A 831 3.60 4.58 -0.16
N ASP A 832 4.90 4.87 -0.07
CA ASP A 832 5.93 3.85 -0.04
C ASP A 832 5.92 3.09 1.28
N GLU A 833 6.42 1.86 1.23
CA GLU A 833 6.66 0.94 2.35
C GLU A 833 7.85 0.06 1.97
N ALA A 834 8.68 -0.28 2.95
CA ALA A 834 9.87 -1.13 2.79
C ALA A 834 10.15 -1.93 4.07
N ASP A 835 10.93 -2.99 3.93
CA ASP A 835 11.28 -3.90 5.02
C ASP A 835 12.34 -3.21 5.90
N LEU A 836 13.32 -2.58 5.25
CA LEU A 836 14.29 -1.66 5.82
C LEU A 836 14.05 -0.19 5.39
N VAL A 837 14.13 0.74 6.34
CA VAL A 837 14.25 2.18 6.08
C VAL A 837 15.59 2.70 6.62
N ILE A 838 16.42 3.29 5.76
CA ILE A 838 17.64 4.01 6.15
C ILE A 838 17.34 5.51 6.05
N ALA A 839 17.23 6.19 7.19
CA ALA A 839 16.86 7.60 7.28
C ALA A 839 18.07 8.48 7.64
N MET A 840 18.34 9.51 6.83
CA MET A 840 19.35 10.53 7.09
C MET A 840 18.65 11.82 7.54
N VAL A 841 18.98 12.28 8.75
CA VAL A 841 18.44 13.52 9.31
C VAL A 841 19.05 14.75 8.60
N GLY A 842 20.30 14.64 8.16
CA GLY A 842 21.09 15.66 7.46
C GLY A 842 21.57 16.80 8.36
N TYR A 843 20.72 17.28 9.27
CA TYR A 843 20.99 18.47 10.07
C TYR A 843 22.06 18.25 11.15
N ASP A 844 22.78 19.32 11.49
CA ASP A 844 23.65 19.44 12.66
C ASP A 844 23.14 20.56 13.59
N LYS A 845 23.87 20.85 14.68
CA LYS A 845 23.55 21.94 15.63
C LYS A 845 23.55 23.36 15.05
N ASN A 846 24.17 23.57 13.88
CA ASN A 846 24.25 24.86 13.20
C ASN A 846 23.09 25.06 12.22
N ALA A 847 22.44 23.97 11.80
CA ALA A 847 21.28 24.01 10.92
C ALA A 847 20.10 24.79 11.55
N THR A 848 19.48 25.66 10.76
CA THR A 848 18.36 26.49 11.21
C THR A 848 17.05 25.67 11.19
N ILE A 849 16.88 24.77 12.17
CA ILE A 849 15.82 23.73 12.17
C ILE A 849 14.40 24.30 12.01
N HIS A 850 14.07 25.47 12.56
CA HIS A 850 12.75 26.09 12.38
C HIS A 850 12.45 26.45 10.91
N SER A 851 13.49 26.63 10.09
CA SER A 851 13.39 26.92 8.67
C SER A 851 13.45 25.68 7.79
N THR A 852 13.69 24.48 8.33
CA THR A 852 13.66 23.22 7.57
C THR A 852 12.25 22.66 7.47
N TYR A 853 12.04 21.62 6.65
CA TYR A 853 10.70 21.08 6.41
C TYR A 853 10.02 20.55 7.69
N VAL A 854 10.78 19.88 8.57
CA VAL A 854 10.28 19.39 9.87
C VAL A 854 9.89 20.50 10.86
N GLY A 855 10.38 21.73 10.67
CA GLY A 855 10.04 22.88 11.52
C GLY A 855 8.84 23.71 11.06
N ARG A 856 8.39 23.53 9.81
CA ARG A 856 7.30 24.27 9.16
C ARG A 856 5.93 23.56 9.33
N PRO A 857 4.80 24.24 9.05
CA PRO A 857 3.48 23.59 9.01
C PRO A 857 3.48 22.35 8.11
N GLY A 858 2.90 21.25 8.59
CA GLY A 858 2.93 19.94 7.93
C GLY A 858 4.17 19.09 8.27
N GLY A 859 5.20 19.66 8.90
CA GLY A 859 6.41 18.94 9.31
C GLY A 859 6.13 17.78 10.26
N LYS A 860 5.19 17.92 11.22
CA LYS A 860 4.80 16.82 12.12
C LYS A 860 4.17 15.64 11.35
N ASN A 861 3.31 15.94 10.38
CA ASN A 861 2.60 14.96 9.57
C ASN A 861 3.55 14.16 8.68
N ALA A 862 4.54 14.85 8.10
CA ALA A 862 5.55 14.22 7.26
C ALA A 862 6.56 13.39 8.08
N LEU A 863 6.89 13.82 9.30
CA LEU A 863 7.66 13.01 10.25
C LEU A 863 6.92 11.71 10.60
N ASN A 864 5.64 11.79 10.98
CA ASN A 864 4.80 10.61 11.25
C ASN A 864 4.70 9.68 10.02
N VAL A 865 4.55 10.26 8.82
CA VAL A 865 4.63 9.52 7.56
C VAL A 865 5.97 8.80 7.45
N ALA A 866 7.11 9.48 7.59
CA ALA A 866 8.44 8.90 7.43
C ALA A 866 8.76 7.75 8.39
N ILE A 867 8.52 7.94 9.69
CA ILE A 867 8.89 6.97 10.73
C ILE A 867 8.02 5.70 10.69
N SER A 868 6.85 5.76 10.04
CA SER A 868 5.91 4.63 9.92
C SER A 868 6.11 3.79 8.64
N ARG A 869 7.18 4.00 7.87
CA ARG A 869 7.42 3.31 6.58
C ARG A 869 8.10 1.94 6.70
N ALA A 870 8.80 1.69 7.80
CA ALA A 870 9.48 0.43 8.05
C ALA A 870 8.49 -0.66 8.50
N LYS A 871 8.65 -1.87 7.96
CA LYS A 871 7.98 -3.07 8.46
C LYS A 871 8.80 -3.75 9.56
N ASP A 872 10.12 -3.88 9.33
CA ASP A 872 11.02 -4.70 10.15
C ASP A 872 12.10 -3.86 10.83
N LYS A 873 12.85 -3.05 10.08
CA LYS A 873 13.95 -2.26 10.64
C LYS A 873 14.00 -0.82 10.14
N MET A 874 14.33 0.09 11.05
CA MET A 874 14.71 1.47 10.75
C MET A 874 16.14 1.73 11.25
N ILE A 875 17.02 2.22 10.37
CA ILE A 875 18.34 2.72 10.74
C ILE A 875 18.30 4.24 10.56
N VAL A 876 18.59 4.99 11.62
CA VAL A 876 18.64 6.46 11.60
C VAL A 876 20.09 6.91 11.69
N VAL A 877 20.58 7.52 10.63
CA VAL A 877 21.88 8.21 10.60
C VAL A 877 21.61 9.68 10.93
N LYS A 878 22.29 10.22 11.95
CA LYS A 878 22.07 11.61 12.39
C LYS A 878 23.35 12.28 12.92
N SER A 879 23.35 13.62 12.92
CA SER A 879 24.38 14.47 13.52
C SER A 879 23.82 15.48 14.53
N LEU A 880 22.50 15.48 14.73
CA LEU A 880 21.74 16.42 15.57
C LEU A 880 21.23 15.75 16.85
N LYS A 881 21.44 16.37 18.01
CA LYS A 881 20.90 15.88 19.30
C LYS A 881 19.59 16.57 19.66
N SER A 882 18.77 15.94 20.50
CA SER A 882 17.50 16.52 20.95
C SER A 882 17.71 17.85 21.71
N GLU A 883 18.84 17.99 22.41
CA GLU A 883 19.24 19.21 23.14
C GLU A 883 19.50 20.40 22.22
N ASP A 884 20.03 20.18 21.01
CA ASP A 884 20.28 21.23 20.01
C ASP A 884 18.98 21.87 19.50
N VAL A 885 17.87 21.11 19.51
CA VAL A 885 16.55 21.59 19.07
C VAL A 885 15.92 22.47 20.15
N LYS A 886 16.07 23.79 19.98
CA LYS A 886 15.42 24.81 20.81
C LYS A 886 13.98 25.02 20.37
N ILE A 887 13.04 24.88 21.32
CA ILE A 887 11.61 25.13 21.10
C ILE A 887 11.26 26.50 21.65
N THR A 888 10.81 27.41 20.79
CA THR A 888 9.96 28.53 21.20
C THR A 888 8.55 27.99 21.42
N THR A 889 7.88 28.46 22.48
CA THR A 889 6.49 28.07 22.78
C THR A 889 5.60 28.22 21.54
N GLU A 890 4.68 27.26 21.34
CA GLU A 890 3.66 27.16 20.27
C GLU A 890 4.02 26.39 18.96
N ASN A 891 5.28 26.04 18.65
CA ASN A 891 5.54 25.23 17.44
C ASN A 891 5.42 23.70 17.67
N GLU A 892 4.25 23.13 17.38
CA GLU A 892 3.98 21.69 17.45
C GLU A 892 4.90 20.82 16.55
N ASN A 893 5.35 21.33 15.40
CA ASN A 893 6.16 20.56 14.46
C ASN A 893 7.58 20.32 15.02
N LEU A 894 8.19 21.39 15.53
CA LEU A 894 9.47 21.29 16.25
C LEU A 894 9.35 20.49 17.54
N TYR A 895 8.21 20.57 18.24
CA TYR A 895 7.96 19.74 19.42
C TYR A 895 7.92 18.25 19.05
N ALA A 896 7.16 17.85 18.03
CA ALA A 896 7.11 16.47 17.55
C ALA A 896 8.48 15.95 17.11
N PHE A 897 9.23 16.76 16.34
CA PHE A 897 10.58 16.40 15.89
C PHE A 897 11.57 16.26 17.06
N LYS A 898 11.56 17.18 18.04
CA LYS A 898 12.38 17.04 19.25
C LYS A 898 12.01 15.78 20.05
N LYS A 899 10.72 15.49 20.24
CA LYS A 899 10.28 14.28 20.95
C LYS A 899 10.67 13.00 20.23
N TRP A 900 10.75 13.02 18.91
CA TRP A 900 11.29 11.89 18.15
C TRP A 900 12.80 11.71 18.39
N LEU A 901 13.59 12.79 18.38
CA LEU A 901 15.02 12.72 18.73
C LEU A 901 15.23 12.22 20.18
N GLU A 902 14.45 12.71 21.14
CA GLU A 902 14.46 12.21 22.53
C GLU A 902 14.14 10.70 22.60
N PHE A 903 13.22 10.20 21.76
CA PHE A 903 12.88 8.77 21.67
C PHE A 903 13.99 7.93 21.02
N LEU A 904 14.69 8.47 20.02
CA LEU A 904 15.88 7.84 19.44
C LEU A 904 17.05 7.76 20.42
N GLU A 905 17.14 8.69 21.38
CA GLU A 905 18.20 8.73 22.40
C GLU A 905 17.93 7.77 23.59
N LEU A 906 16.76 7.12 23.64
CA LEU A 906 16.45 6.03 24.59
C LEU A 906 17.16 4.73 24.21
N ASN A 907 17.41 3.86 25.19
CA ASN A 907 17.87 2.49 24.95
C ASN A 907 16.71 1.56 24.49
N ASP A 908 17.02 0.37 23.97
CA ASP A 908 16.02 -0.52 23.35
C ASP A 908 14.92 -0.99 24.32
N GLU A 909 15.24 -1.19 25.59
CA GLU A 909 14.26 -1.55 26.63
C GLU A 909 13.31 -0.37 26.90
N GLN A 910 13.86 0.84 27.07
CA GLN A 910 13.08 2.07 27.26
C GLN A 910 12.21 2.43 26.04
N ARG A 911 12.64 2.10 24.81
CA ARG A 911 11.83 2.27 23.60
C ARG A 911 10.66 1.28 23.54
N LYS A 912 10.89 0.01 23.92
CA LYS A 912 9.84 -1.01 24.05
C LYS A 912 8.81 -0.59 25.11
N ASP A 913 9.26 -0.14 26.27
CA ASP A 913 8.41 0.26 27.41
C ASP A 913 7.91 1.73 27.36
N PHE A 914 8.07 2.43 26.22
CA PHE A 914 7.86 3.87 26.10
C PHE A 914 6.44 4.36 26.45
N LEU A 915 5.42 3.51 26.32
CA LEU A 915 4.04 3.77 26.74
C LEU A 915 3.85 3.61 28.24
N ASN A 916 4.46 2.58 28.83
CA ASN A 916 4.41 2.29 30.26
C ASN A 916 5.12 3.34 31.10
N ILE A 917 6.24 3.90 30.61
CA ILE A 917 6.94 5.02 31.25
C ILE A 917 6.00 6.25 31.39
N SER A 918 5.16 6.53 30.38
CA SER A 918 4.14 7.59 30.46
C SER A 918 2.96 7.23 31.38
N LYS A 919 2.46 6.00 31.35
CA LYS A 919 1.37 5.57 32.25
C LYS A 919 1.80 5.60 33.72
N LYS A 920 2.99 5.05 34.05
CA LYS A 920 3.57 5.11 35.41
C LYS A 920 3.77 6.56 35.89
N ARG A 921 4.19 7.48 35.03
CA ARG A 921 4.30 8.92 35.39
C ARG A 921 2.94 9.61 35.64
N LYS A 922 1.84 9.15 35.03
CA LYS A 922 0.47 9.61 35.32
C LYS A 922 -0.14 8.95 36.57
N LEU A 923 0.13 7.66 36.78
CA LEU A 923 -0.30 6.93 37.97
C LEU A 923 0.42 7.43 39.24
N ASN A 924 1.64 7.95 39.12
CA ASN A 924 2.31 8.62 40.26
C ASN A 924 1.63 9.95 40.68
N SER A 925 0.58 10.42 39.99
CA SER A 925 -0.25 11.56 40.43
C SER A 925 -1.68 11.20 40.87
N ASP A 926 -2.16 9.98 40.59
CA ASP A 926 -3.48 9.48 40.99
C ASP A 926 -3.33 8.12 41.68
N SER A 927 -3.77 8.03 42.94
CA SER A 927 -3.61 6.88 43.85
C SER A 927 -3.64 5.50 43.20
N GLU A 928 -2.65 4.65 43.51
CA GLU A 928 -2.48 3.28 42.99
C GLU A 928 -3.78 2.44 43.08
N SER A 929 -4.51 2.37 41.97
CA SER A 929 -5.55 1.36 41.79
C SER A 929 -4.87 0.02 41.53
N GLN A 930 -4.75 -0.81 42.58
CA GLN A 930 -4.33 -2.21 42.41
C GLN A 930 -5.29 -2.91 41.45
N ILE A 931 -4.76 -3.65 40.48
CA ILE A 931 -5.56 -4.48 39.58
C ILE A 931 -6.09 -5.66 40.40
N GLU A 932 -7.40 -5.75 40.58
CA GLU A 932 -8.03 -6.85 41.30
C GLU A 932 -8.03 -8.11 40.41
N GLU A 933 -7.08 -9.02 40.68
CA GLU A 933 -6.92 -10.28 39.93
C GLU A 933 -8.10 -11.24 40.21
N SER A 934 -8.68 -11.85 39.17
CA SER A 934 -9.83 -12.75 39.34
C SER A 934 -9.43 -14.09 39.96
N GLU A 935 -10.38 -14.80 40.59
CA GLU A 935 -10.15 -16.14 41.15
C GLU A 935 -9.54 -17.10 40.11
N LEU A 936 -10.02 -17.03 38.85
CA LEU A 936 -9.50 -17.85 37.76
C LEU A 936 -8.07 -17.46 37.37
N PHE A 937 -7.74 -16.16 37.38
CA PHE A 937 -6.37 -15.70 37.15
C PHE A 937 -5.41 -16.29 38.20
N ILE A 938 -5.80 -16.24 39.48
CA ILE A 938 -5.02 -16.80 40.59
C ILE A 938 -4.93 -18.35 40.48
N GLU A 939 -6.00 -19.03 40.06
CA GLU A 939 -5.99 -20.49 39.82
C GLU A 939 -5.00 -20.87 38.69
N ILE A 940 -4.99 -20.09 37.60
CA ILE A 940 -4.06 -20.27 36.47
C ILE A 940 -2.61 -20.01 36.91
N GLU A 941 -2.34 -18.92 37.63
CA GLU A 941 -0.99 -18.59 38.13
C GLU A 941 -0.40 -19.72 38.98
N ASN A 942 -1.16 -20.19 39.97
CA ASN A 942 -0.74 -21.28 40.84
C ASN A 942 -0.48 -22.59 40.06
N TYR A 943 -1.35 -22.91 39.09
CA TYR A 943 -1.18 -24.08 38.24
C TYR A 943 0.06 -23.98 37.36
N LEU A 944 0.29 -22.83 36.72
CA LEU A 944 1.47 -22.57 35.88
C LEU A 944 2.76 -22.74 36.68
N HIS A 945 2.85 -22.13 37.87
CA HIS A 945 4.00 -22.30 38.76
C HIS A 945 4.20 -23.76 39.19
N GLN A 946 3.12 -24.48 39.49
CA GLN A 946 3.19 -25.90 39.86
C GLN A 946 3.74 -26.78 38.74
N ILE A 947 3.35 -26.54 37.47
CA ILE A 947 3.82 -27.36 36.33
C ILE A 947 5.18 -26.91 35.78
N SER A 948 5.61 -25.67 36.05
CA SER A 948 6.94 -25.16 35.68
C SER A 948 7.99 -25.33 36.78
N ASP A 949 7.66 -25.96 37.91
CA ASP A 949 8.61 -26.12 39.02
C ASP A 949 9.86 -26.90 38.58
N GLY A 950 11.04 -26.40 38.96
CA GLY A 950 12.34 -26.88 38.48
C GLY A 950 12.67 -26.57 37.00
N MET A 951 11.81 -25.91 36.22
CA MET A 951 12.04 -25.61 34.80
C MET A 951 12.67 -24.21 34.61
N ASN A 952 13.95 -24.05 34.93
CA ASN A 952 14.68 -22.77 34.83
C ASN A 952 14.68 -22.11 33.43
N TRP A 953 14.28 -22.85 32.40
CA TRP A 953 14.18 -22.41 31.00
C TRP A 953 12.76 -21.93 30.63
N ILE A 954 11.78 -22.06 31.53
CA ILE A 954 10.46 -21.40 31.44
C ILE A 954 10.44 -20.18 32.35
N SER A 955 9.83 -19.09 31.89
CA SER A 955 9.46 -17.97 32.75
C SER A 955 8.02 -17.50 32.46
N ILE A 956 7.31 -17.16 33.54
CA ILE A 956 5.92 -16.71 33.54
C ILE A 956 5.92 -15.22 33.85
N HIS A 957 5.33 -14.40 32.98
CA HIS A 957 5.28 -12.95 33.13
C HIS A 957 3.82 -12.49 33.20
N LYS A 958 3.42 -11.93 34.35
CA LYS A 958 2.04 -11.47 34.61
C LYS A 958 1.81 -10.05 34.09
N HIS A 959 0.61 -9.79 33.58
CA HIS A 959 0.16 -8.47 33.07
C HIS A 959 1.15 -7.85 32.07
N GLN A 960 1.86 -8.68 31.29
CA GLN A 960 2.93 -8.20 30.43
C GLN A 960 2.37 -7.41 29.25
N THR A 961 3.00 -6.26 28.97
CA THR A 961 2.71 -5.47 27.78
C THR A 961 3.43 -6.04 26.56
N LEU A 962 2.70 -6.28 25.47
CA LEU A 962 3.25 -6.73 24.17
C LEU A 962 3.48 -5.57 23.17
N GLY A 963 3.34 -4.33 23.66
CA GLY A 963 3.36 -3.08 22.89
C GLY A 963 2.39 -2.05 23.48
N THR A 964 1.17 -1.95 22.95
CA THR A 964 0.06 -1.16 23.53
C THR A 964 -0.87 -1.98 24.41
N ILE A 965 -0.96 -3.28 24.14
CA ILE A 965 -1.86 -4.25 24.78
C ILE A 965 -1.14 -4.91 25.96
N ASN A 966 -1.86 -5.07 27.07
CA ASN A 966 -1.47 -5.95 28.17
C ASN A 966 -2.15 -7.31 27.99
N VAL A 967 -1.42 -8.39 28.28
CA VAL A 967 -1.95 -9.76 28.33
C VAL A 967 -1.80 -10.33 29.73
N ASP A 968 -2.72 -11.21 30.14
CA ASP A 968 -2.77 -11.73 31.51
C ASP A 968 -1.50 -12.51 31.86
N PHE A 969 -1.07 -13.42 30.98
CA PHE A 969 0.22 -14.12 31.10
C PHE A 969 0.93 -14.22 29.75
N LEU A 970 2.23 -13.90 29.73
CA LEU A 970 3.15 -14.29 28.66
C LEU A 970 4.11 -15.36 29.20
N ILE A 971 4.16 -16.50 28.52
CA ILE A 971 5.06 -17.61 28.83
C ILE A 971 6.24 -17.55 27.86
N LYS A 972 7.46 -17.63 28.40
CA LYS A 972 8.70 -17.60 27.61
C LYS A 972 9.54 -18.86 27.82
N GLN A 973 10.12 -19.36 26.73
CA GLN A 973 11.06 -20.47 26.68
C GLN A 973 12.45 -19.94 26.32
N ASN A 974 13.47 -20.16 27.17
CA ASN A 974 14.83 -19.64 27.00
C ASN A 974 14.90 -18.13 26.67
N GLY A 975 13.94 -17.34 27.19
CA GLY A 975 13.83 -15.90 26.92
C GLY A 975 13.04 -15.51 25.65
N GLN A 976 12.74 -16.46 24.75
CA GLN A 976 11.88 -16.26 23.59
C GLN A 976 10.40 -16.43 23.95
N ASN A 977 9.50 -15.76 23.23
CA ASN A 977 8.06 -15.83 23.48
C ASN A 977 7.51 -17.20 23.04
N ALA A 978 6.84 -17.92 23.94
CA ALA A 978 6.33 -19.28 23.66
C ALA A 978 4.82 -19.30 23.43
N PHE A 979 4.04 -18.68 24.32
CA PHE A 979 2.59 -18.48 24.14
C PHE A 979 2.01 -17.47 25.13
N VAL A 980 0.81 -16.99 24.82
CA VAL A 980 0.02 -16.04 25.61
C VAL A 980 -1.20 -16.75 26.20
N ILE A 981 -1.60 -16.37 27.41
CA ILE A 981 -2.92 -16.69 27.97
C ILE A 981 -3.70 -15.39 28.15
N ILE A 982 -4.97 -15.40 27.75
CA ILE A 982 -5.96 -14.37 28.09
C ILE A 982 -7.11 -15.00 28.90
N VAL A 983 -7.50 -14.34 29.97
CA VAL A 983 -8.56 -14.77 30.90
C VAL A 983 -9.89 -14.11 30.53
N ASP A 984 -10.82 -14.89 30.00
CA ASP A 984 -12.19 -14.48 29.71
C ASP A 984 -13.07 -14.66 30.96
N ASN A 985 -13.28 -13.54 31.68
CA ASN A 985 -14.19 -13.46 32.83
C ASN A 985 -15.65 -13.18 32.43
N PHE A 986 -15.99 -13.15 31.13
CA PHE A 986 -17.33 -12.87 30.57
C PHE A 986 -17.87 -11.44 30.78
N ASP A 987 -17.00 -10.43 30.89
CA ASP A 987 -17.36 -9.03 31.20
C ASP A 987 -18.10 -8.29 30.06
N TYR A 988 -18.30 -8.98 28.93
CA TYR A 988 -19.11 -8.58 27.79
C TYR A 988 -20.58 -9.05 27.87
N SER A 989 -20.98 -9.75 28.94
CA SER A 989 -22.35 -10.27 29.07
C SER A 989 -23.43 -9.21 28.81
N GLY A 990 -24.46 -9.59 28.05
CA GLY A 990 -25.53 -8.68 27.62
C GLY A 990 -25.10 -7.59 26.62
N SER A 991 -23.90 -7.69 26.05
CA SER A 991 -23.38 -6.71 25.08
C SER A 991 -22.61 -7.37 23.94
N TYR A 992 -23.30 -7.56 22.80
CA TYR A 992 -22.69 -8.09 21.57
C TYR A 992 -21.49 -7.25 21.10
N ASP A 993 -21.54 -5.92 21.29
CA ASP A 993 -20.43 -5.01 20.96
C ASP A 993 -19.16 -5.34 21.75
N LYS A 994 -19.26 -5.45 23.08
CA LYS A 994 -18.11 -5.84 23.93
C LYS A 994 -17.59 -7.24 23.60
N TYR A 995 -18.48 -8.19 23.27
CA TYR A 995 -18.10 -9.55 22.91
C TYR A 995 -17.28 -9.57 21.62
N LEU A 996 -17.72 -8.82 20.61
CA LEU A 996 -16.97 -8.68 19.36
C LEU A 996 -15.64 -7.93 19.58
N GLN A 997 -15.60 -6.89 20.40
CA GLN A 997 -14.34 -6.22 20.78
C GLN A 997 -13.34 -7.20 21.44
N PHE A 998 -13.80 -8.02 22.39
CA PHE A 998 -12.96 -9.03 23.07
C PHE A 998 -12.43 -10.07 22.08
N ASN A 999 -13.29 -10.65 21.25
CA ASN A 999 -12.87 -11.63 20.25
C ASN A 999 -11.94 -11.01 19.18
N ASP A 1000 -12.13 -9.74 18.86
CA ASP A 1000 -11.27 -8.99 17.94
C ASP A 1000 -9.88 -8.69 18.54
N LEU A 1001 -9.77 -8.56 19.86
CA LEU A 1001 -8.48 -8.50 20.57
C LEU A 1001 -7.72 -9.83 20.45
N CYS A 1002 -8.38 -10.96 20.74
CA CYS A 1002 -7.79 -12.29 20.58
C CYS A 1002 -7.29 -12.53 19.14
N LYS A 1003 -8.14 -12.27 18.14
CA LYS A 1003 -7.80 -12.39 16.71
C LYS A 1003 -6.62 -11.51 16.28
N PHE A 1004 -6.43 -10.35 16.92
CA PHE A 1004 -5.29 -9.47 16.63
C PHE A 1004 -3.97 -10.07 17.12
N ILE A 1005 -3.97 -10.68 18.31
CA ILE A 1005 -2.81 -11.36 18.91
C ILE A 1005 -2.44 -12.61 18.09
N GLU A 1006 -3.42 -13.41 17.68
CA GLU A 1006 -3.24 -14.55 16.79
C GLU A 1006 -2.71 -14.13 15.40
N ALA A 1007 -3.25 -13.07 14.81
CA ALA A 1007 -2.77 -12.52 13.53
C ALA A 1007 -1.31 -12.05 13.61
N LYS A 1008 -0.88 -11.57 14.78
CA LYS A 1008 0.50 -11.22 15.13
C LYS A 1008 1.36 -12.42 15.51
N LYS A 1009 0.93 -13.65 15.20
CA LYS A 1009 1.71 -14.89 15.32
C LYS A 1009 2.05 -15.30 16.77
N TYR A 1010 1.35 -14.77 17.77
CA TYR A 1010 1.33 -15.40 19.07
C TYR A 1010 0.40 -16.60 19.04
N ASP A 1011 0.85 -17.70 19.62
CA ASP A 1011 -0.02 -18.80 20.01
C ASP A 1011 -0.75 -18.41 21.30
N LEU A 1012 -2.09 -18.48 21.29
CA LEU A 1012 -2.97 -17.88 22.28
C LEU A 1012 -3.92 -18.91 22.89
N PHE A 1013 -3.92 -19.03 24.22
CA PHE A 1013 -4.95 -19.73 24.97
C PHE A 1013 -5.97 -18.72 25.52
N LYS A 1014 -7.17 -18.70 24.94
CA LYS A 1014 -8.35 -18.03 25.52
C LYS A 1014 -8.95 -18.93 26.60
N VAL A 1015 -8.60 -18.67 27.86
CA VAL A 1015 -9.03 -19.46 29.04
C VAL A 1015 -10.20 -18.79 29.74
N SER A 1016 -11.19 -19.58 30.13
CA SER A 1016 -12.40 -19.18 30.85
C SER A 1016 -12.78 -20.25 31.86
N LYS A 1017 -13.65 -19.95 32.84
CA LYS A 1017 -14.07 -20.97 33.82
C LYS A 1017 -14.72 -22.20 33.16
N LEU A 1018 -15.35 -22.05 31.98
CA LEU A 1018 -16.03 -23.12 31.24
C LEU A 1018 -15.10 -24.07 30.45
N ASN A 1019 -13.88 -23.65 30.11
CA ASN A 1019 -12.93 -24.45 29.32
C ASN A 1019 -11.58 -24.68 30.02
N TRP A 1020 -11.34 -24.10 31.19
CA TRP A 1020 -10.08 -24.17 31.92
C TRP A 1020 -9.58 -25.59 32.14
N HIS A 1021 -10.40 -26.52 32.63
CA HIS A 1021 -9.99 -27.92 32.84
C HIS A 1021 -9.64 -28.65 31.52
N GLU A 1022 -10.18 -28.24 30.37
CA GLU A 1022 -9.76 -28.81 29.08
C GLU A 1022 -8.42 -28.20 28.61
N LEU A 1023 -8.25 -26.90 28.81
CA LEU A 1023 -7.06 -26.17 28.37
C LEU A 1023 -5.85 -26.36 29.29
N SER A 1024 -6.03 -26.59 30.59
CA SER A 1024 -4.93 -26.79 31.55
C SER A 1024 -4.09 -28.01 31.18
N SER A 1025 -4.72 -29.10 30.74
CA SER A 1025 -4.03 -30.28 30.16
C SER A 1025 -3.23 -29.91 28.90
N LYS A 1026 -3.82 -29.18 27.95
CA LYS A 1026 -3.14 -28.76 26.70
C LYS A 1026 -1.97 -27.80 26.96
N ILE A 1027 -2.13 -26.88 27.92
CA ILE A 1027 -1.08 -25.95 28.36
C ILE A 1027 0.08 -26.74 28.99
N LYS A 1028 -0.23 -27.74 29.82
CA LYS A 1028 0.78 -28.63 30.41
C LYS A 1028 1.50 -29.47 29.37
N GLU A 1029 0.77 -30.12 28.46
CA GLU A 1029 1.34 -30.87 27.33
C GLU A 1029 2.27 -29.98 26.50
N LYS A 1030 1.86 -28.75 26.21
CA LYS A 1030 2.68 -27.79 25.46
C LYS A 1030 3.94 -27.39 26.22
N ILE A 1031 3.85 -27.04 27.51
CA ILE A 1031 5.03 -26.74 28.33
C ILE A 1031 5.99 -27.95 28.36
N TYR A 1032 5.46 -29.17 28.45
CA TYR A 1032 6.28 -30.38 28.48
C TYR A 1032 6.88 -30.73 27.11
N SER A 1033 6.21 -30.43 26.00
CA SER A 1033 6.71 -30.67 24.63
C SER A 1033 8.03 -29.95 24.33
N PHE A 1034 8.25 -28.81 24.97
CA PHE A 1034 9.51 -28.07 24.89
C PHE A 1034 10.72 -28.84 25.44
N THR A 1035 10.53 -29.92 26.20
CA THR A 1035 11.61 -30.78 26.70
C THR A 1035 12.15 -31.75 25.65
N GLU A 1036 11.33 -32.24 24.72
CA GLU A 1036 11.74 -33.25 23.72
C GLU A 1036 12.76 -32.69 22.70
N ILE A 1037 12.76 -31.36 22.49
CA ILE A 1037 13.67 -30.67 21.57
C ILE A 1037 15.14 -30.74 22.05
N ARG A 1038 15.40 -31.00 23.35
CA ARG A 1038 16.79 -31.20 23.83
C ARG A 1038 17.41 -32.50 23.31
N THR A 1039 16.64 -33.57 23.18
CA THR A 1039 17.12 -34.89 22.74
C THR A 1039 17.54 -34.95 21.26
N THR A 1040 17.25 -33.92 20.46
CA THR A 1040 17.68 -33.81 19.07
C THR A 1040 18.73 -32.71 18.83
N ASN A 1041 18.81 -31.69 19.69
CA ASN A 1041 19.77 -30.60 19.51
C ASN A 1041 21.20 -30.89 20.02
N GLU A 1042 21.42 -31.93 20.82
CA GLU A 1042 22.79 -32.39 21.18
C GLU A 1042 23.61 -32.89 19.97
N ILE A 1043 23.01 -33.01 18.78
CA ILE A 1043 23.70 -33.31 17.52
C ILE A 1043 24.08 -32.02 16.75
N PHE A 1044 23.45 -30.87 17.05
CA PHE A 1044 23.67 -29.60 16.35
C PHE A 1044 24.60 -28.60 17.08
N GLU A 1045 25.06 -28.91 18.29
CA GLU A 1045 25.98 -28.02 19.03
C GLU A 1045 27.43 -28.02 18.49
N GLN A 1046 27.78 -28.87 17.51
CA GLN A 1046 29.11 -28.83 16.87
C GLN A 1046 29.23 -27.86 15.68
N ASP A 1047 28.14 -27.38 15.09
CA ASP A 1047 28.19 -26.46 13.93
C ASP A 1047 28.13 -24.96 14.33
N ASN A 1048 27.58 -24.64 15.50
CA ASN A 1048 27.34 -23.24 15.91
C ASN A 1048 28.59 -22.46 16.39
N GLU A 1049 29.67 -23.13 16.83
CA GLU A 1049 30.92 -22.44 17.16
C GLU A 1049 31.60 -21.82 15.91
N SER A 1050 31.36 -22.40 14.74
CA SER A 1050 31.88 -21.92 13.46
C SER A 1050 31.22 -20.59 13.02
N GLN A 1051 29.89 -20.49 13.08
CA GLN A 1051 29.16 -19.28 12.66
C GLN A 1051 29.29 -18.13 13.66
N THR A 1052 29.34 -18.42 14.97
CA THR A 1052 29.52 -17.37 15.99
C THR A 1052 30.89 -16.70 15.91
N THR A 1053 31.88 -17.39 15.35
CA THR A 1053 33.23 -16.86 15.12
C THR A 1053 33.29 -15.96 13.88
N ILE A 1054 32.56 -16.29 12.80
CA ILE A 1054 32.48 -15.49 11.57
C ILE A 1054 31.82 -14.13 11.84
N ASN A 1055 30.64 -14.10 12.48
CA ASN A 1055 29.93 -12.85 12.74
C ASN A 1055 30.74 -11.89 13.65
N LYS A 1056 31.50 -12.42 14.62
CA LYS A 1056 32.40 -11.63 15.48
C LYS A 1056 33.67 -11.14 14.77
N ILE A 1057 34.06 -11.74 13.66
CA ILE A 1057 35.16 -11.26 12.81
C ILE A 1057 34.64 -10.15 11.88
N GLU A 1058 33.43 -10.29 11.33
CA GLU A 1058 32.81 -9.26 10.48
C GLU A 1058 32.50 -7.97 11.26
N GLU A 1059 31.88 -8.04 12.44
CA GLU A 1059 31.65 -6.85 13.30
C GLU A 1059 32.96 -6.12 13.65
N LYS A 1060 34.04 -6.87 13.87
CA LYS A 1060 35.34 -6.30 14.24
C LYS A 1060 36.04 -5.64 13.05
N ASN A 1061 35.90 -6.20 11.84
CA ASN A 1061 36.45 -5.62 10.61
C ASN A 1061 35.73 -4.30 10.23
N ILE A 1062 34.43 -4.19 10.52
CA ILE A 1062 33.66 -2.95 10.31
C ILE A 1062 34.13 -1.85 11.29
N ILE A 1063 34.33 -2.17 12.57
CA ILE A 1063 34.82 -1.19 13.56
C ILE A 1063 36.25 -0.74 13.23
N THR A 1064 37.14 -1.68 12.90
CA THR A 1064 38.56 -1.38 12.63
C THR A 1064 38.75 -0.54 11.36
N SER A 1065 37.88 -0.70 10.34
CA SER A 1065 37.94 0.12 9.12
C SER A 1065 37.43 1.55 9.33
N VAL A 1066 36.46 1.77 10.23
CA VAL A 1066 36.04 3.11 10.65
C VAL A 1066 37.15 3.82 11.46
N GLU A 1067 37.79 3.13 12.41
CA GLU A 1067 38.90 3.69 13.19
C GLU A 1067 40.14 4.01 12.33
N GLN A 1068 40.44 3.21 11.29
CA GLN A 1068 41.49 3.53 10.32
C GLN A 1068 41.14 4.76 9.47
N TYR A 1069 39.86 4.98 9.15
CA TYR A 1069 39.43 6.16 8.40
C TYR A 1069 39.48 7.45 9.25
N GLU A 1070 39.10 7.39 10.53
CA GLU A 1070 39.25 8.53 11.46
C GLU A 1070 40.73 8.95 11.62
N ASN A 1071 41.66 8.00 11.70
CA ASN A 1071 43.10 8.30 11.79
C ASN A 1071 43.64 8.95 10.50
N ASN A 1072 43.16 8.53 9.33
CA ASN A 1072 43.54 9.13 8.05
C ASN A 1072 42.95 10.55 7.85
N LEU A 1073 41.81 10.85 8.47
CA LEU A 1073 41.24 12.22 8.49
C LEU A 1073 42.04 13.15 9.41
N ARG A 1074 42.48 12.68 10.58
CA ARG A 1074 43.29 13.49 11.52
C ARG A 1074 44.67 13.84 10.96
N HIS A 1075 45.31 12.96 10.19
CA HIS A 1075 46.60 13.24 9.58
C HIS A 1075 46.57 14.19 8.37
N ASN A 1076 45.39 14.50 7.81
CA ASN A 1076 45.26 15.43 6.67
C ASN A 1076 44.85 16.87 7.07
N THR A 1077 44.73 17.16 8.37
CA THR A 1077 44.34 18.50 8.88
C THR A 1077 45.45 19.28 9.59
N GLU A 1078 46.63 18.70 9.78
CA GLU A 1078 47.81 19.38 10.34
C GLU A 1078 48.94 19.46 9.30
N ASN A 1079 48.86 20.42 8.36
CA ASN A 1079 50.02 21.05 7.71
C ASN A 1079 49.62 22.21 6.78
N TYR A 1080 49.33 23.37 7.38
CA TYR A 1080 49.57 24.68 6.78
C TYR A 1080 49.97 25.63 7.92
N ASP A 1081 51.29 25.80 8.14
CA ASP A 1081 51.91 27.13 8.17
C ASP A 1081 53.46 27.10 8.35
N ILE A 1082 54.15 27.64 7.34
CA ILE A 1082 55.24 28.64 7.43
C ILE A 1082 56.60 28.23 8.07
N LEU A 1083 57.53 27.88 7.16
CA LEU A 1083 58.89 28.42 6.91
C LEU A 1083 60.06 28.40 7.95
N GLU A 1084 61.26 28.32 7.32
CA GLU A 1084 62.63 28.71 7.76
C GLU A 1084 63.46 27.77 8.68
N GLY A 1085 64.72 27.54 8.29
CA GLY A 1085 65.79 27.07 9.20
C GLY A 1085 66.71 25.92 8.74
N GLU A 1086 67.62 26.24 7.81
CA GLU A 1086 68.99 25.69 7.61
C GLU A 1086 69.48 24.40 8.34
N GLU A 1087 69.96 23.44 7.52
CA GLU A 1087 71.31 22.79 7.56
C GLU A 1087 71.69 21.88 8.76
N GLU A 1088 72.50 20.81 8.64
CA GLU A 1088 73.49 20.42 7.62
C GLU A 1088 73.90 18.91 7.75
N ASN A 1089 74.63 18.36 6.75
CA ASN A 1089 75.62 17.23 6.82
C ASN A 1089 75.14 15.74 6.89
N PHE A 1090 75.69 14.76 6.13
CA PHE A 1090 76.61 14.75 4.96
C PHE A 1090 76.74 13.33 4.32
N VAL A 1091 77.22 13.24 3.06
CA VAL A 1091 77.87 12.10 2.32
C VAL A 1091 76.94 10.96 1.86
N GLU A 1092 76.56 10.81 0.57
CA GLU A 1092 77.31 10.32 -0.63
C GLU A 1092 77.68 8.82 -0.57
N GLU A 1093 77.24 7.92 -1.48
CA GLU A 1093 77.58 7.86 -2.91
C GLU A 1093 76.58 7.07 -3.80
N ASN A 1094 76.39 7.57 -5.04
CA ASN A 1094 76.28 6.86 -6.34
C ASN A 1094 75.26 5.72 -6.64
N ASN A 1095 74.35 6.07 -7.56
CA ASN A 1095 73.96 5.35 -8.79
C ASN A 1095 73.55 3.86 -8.74
N ASN A 1096 72.26 3.60 -9.02
CA ASN A 1096 71.92 2.84 -10.24
C ASN A 1096 70.48 3.05 -10.72
N THR A 1097 70.29 2.79 -12.02
CA THR A 1097 69.03 2.89 -12.77
C THR A 1097 68.16 1.63 -12.68
N ASP A 1098 66.87 1.82 -12.97
CA ASP A 1098 65.88 0.82 -13.43
C ASP A 1098 65.40 -0.29 -12.48
N LEU A 1099 64.26 -0.87 -12.90
CA LEU A 1099 63.62 -2.11 -12.40
C LEU A 1099 62.87 -2.06 -11.05
N PHE A 1100 61.61 -1.62 -11.10
CA PHE A 1100 60.51 -2.29 -10.38
C PHE A 1100 59.20 -2.25 -11.20
N TYR A 1101 59.27 -2.79 -12.40
CA TYR A 1101 58.19 -3.68 -12.86
C TYR A 1101 58.40 -5.05 -12.20
N ASP A 1102 57.36 -5.88 -12.20
CA ASP A 1102 57.40 -7.31 -11.87
C ASP A 1102 57.50 -7.70 -10.37
N LYS A 1103 56.38 -7.55 -9.65
CA LYS A 1103 56.02 -8.42 -8.51
C LYS A 1103 54.51 -8.43 -8.15
N GLY A 1104 53.65 -8.11 -9.11
CA GLY A 1104 52.18 -8.10 -8.93
C GLY A 1104 51.41 -9.20 -9.69
N SER A 1105 52.09 -9.96 -10.57
CA SER A 1105 51.48 -10.93 -11.48
C SER A 1105 51.21 -12.31 -10.84
N MET A 1106 52.18 -12.86 -10.10
CA MET A 1106 52.08 -14.23 -9.57
C MET A 1106 51.10 -14.44 -8.41
N ILE A 1107 50.59 -13.36 -7.79
CA ILE A 1107 49.56 -13.46 -6.74
C ILE A 1107 48.16 -13.44 -7.37
N GLN A 1108 47.97 -12.74 -8.49
CA GLN A 1108 46.67 -12.63 -9.14
C GLN A 1108 46.27 -13.93 -9.85
N GLU A 1109 47.19 -14.60 -10.55
CA GLU A 1109 46.88 -15.90 -11.21
C GLU A 1109 46.46 -17.00 -10.22
N GLN A 1110 47.04 -17.05 -9.01
CA GLN A 1110 46.60 -18.00 -7.98
C GLN A 1110 45.24 -17.64 -7.37
N ILE A 1111 44.93 -16.34 -7.22
CA ILE A 1111 43.61 -15.87 -6.75
C ILE A 1111 42.54 -16.14 -7.80
N ASP A 1112 42.84 -15.93 -9.08
CA ASP A 1112 41.90 -16.15 -10.18
C ASP A 1112 41.65 -17.66 -10.42
N GLU A 1113 42.67 -18.54 -10.28
CA GLU A 1113 42.47 -19.99 -10.28
C GLU A 1113 41.62 -20.49 -9.07
N GLU A 1114 41.82 -19.93 -7.86
CA GLU A 1114 40.96 -20.27 -6.72
C GLU A 1114 39.54 -19.70 -6.87
N LEU A 1115 39.37 -18.50 -7.46
CA LEU A 1115 38.04 -17.93 -7.72
C LEU A 1115 37.26 -18.74 -8.76
N ASP A 1116 37.89 -19.18 -9.85
CA ASP A 1116 37.22 -20.02 -10.86
C ASP A 1116 36.87 -21.40 -10.28
N LYS A 1117 37.71 -21.94 -9.39
CA LYS A 1117 37.40 -23.18 -8.67
C LYS A 1117 36.21 -23.02 -7.72
N PHE A 1118 36.20 -21.96 -6.92
CA PHE A 1118 35.11 -21.63 -6.00
C PHE A 1118 33.79 -21.30 -6.73
N THR A 1119 33.89 -20.65 -7.90
CA THR A 1119 32.73 -20.33 -8.76
C THR A 1119 32.16 -21.58 -9.41
N ASN A 1120 32.99 -22.55 -9.81
CA ASN A 1120 32.54 -23.85 -10.30
C ASN A 1120 31.89 -24.70 -9.18
N GLU A 1121 32.48 -24.76 -7.98
CA GLU A 1121 31.89 -25.45 -6.82
C GLU A 1121 30.55 -24.79 -6.38
N MET A 1122 30.44 -23.45 -6.41
CA MET A 1122 29.17 -22.74 -6.18
C MET A 1122 28.13 -23.00 -7.28
N ASN A 1123 28.55 -23.20 -8.53
CA ASN A 1123 27.65 -23.53 -9.63
C ASN A 1123 27.16 -24.98 -9.54
N GLU A 1124 28.01 -25.93 -9.15
CA GLU A 1124 27.57 -27.31 -8.86
C GLU A 1124 26.60 -27.34 -7.67
N ALA A 1125 26.88 -26.63 -6.57
CA ALA A 1125 25.99 -26.55 -5.40
C ALA A 1125 24.63 -25.87 -5.70
N LYS A 1126 24.61 -24.89 -6.62
CA LYS A 1126 23.36 -24.31 -7.16
C LYS A 1126 22.64 -25.29 -8.09
N LEU A 1127 23.35 -26.12 -8.84
CA LEU A 1127 22.77 -27.19 -9.65
C LEU A 1127 22.11 -28.25 -8.76
N THR A 1128 22.77 -28.69 -7.67
CA THR A 1128 22.20 -29.64 -6.71
C THR A 1128 20.91 -29.11 -6.06
N ASN A 1129 20.91 -27.83 -5.64
CA ASN A 1129 19.71 -27.17 -5.10
C ASN A 1129 18.60 -26.92 -6.15
N SER A 1130 18.90 -26.98 -7.45
CA SER A 1130 17.88 -26.98 -8.50
C SER A 1130 17.28 -28.38 -8.75
N ILE A 1131 18.05 -29.44 -8.47
CA ILE A 1131 17.67 -30.84 -8.67
C ILE A 1131 16.76 -31.35 -7.54
N GLU A 1132 16.89 -30.85 -6.31
CA GLU A 1132 15.94 -31.17 -5.24
C GLU A 1132 14.57 -30.46 -5.38
N LYS A 1133 14.45 -29.44 -6.25
CA LYS A 1133 13.17 -28.80 -6.57
C LYS A 1133 12.47 -29.35 -7.82
N SER A 1134 13.05 -30.33 -8.53
CA SER A 1134 12.45 -30.97 -9.71
C SER A 1134 11.92 -32.40 -9.47
N LEU A 1135 12.19 -33.01 -8.30
CA LEU A 1135 11.72 -34.36 -7.94
C LEU A 1135 10.22 -34.49 -7.60
N PHE A 1136 9.40 -33.51 -7.99
CA PHE A 1136 7.94 -33.62 -8.00
C PHE A 1136 7.32 -33.17 -9.34
N ARG A 1137 7.79 -33.76 -10.45
CA ARG A 1137 6.98 -34.04 -11.67
C ARG A 1137 7.82 -34.74 -12.76
N GLU A 1138 7.83 -36.06 -12.75
CA GLU A 1138 7.73 -36.83 -13.99
C GLU A 1138 6.81 -38.04 -13.80
N ASN A 1139 5.81 -38.14 -14.68
CA ASN A 1139 5.42 -39.42 -15.24
C ASN A 1139 4.91 -39.15 -16.67
N SER A 1140 5.42 -39.95 -17.63
CA SER A 1140 5.18 -39.94 -19.09
C SER A 1140 5.79 -38.81 -19.96
N THR A 1141 7.11 -38.87 -20.14
CA THR A 1141 7.85 -38.98 -21.44
C THR A 1141 7.14 -38.58 -22.76
N GLN A 1142 7.69 -37.67 -23.59
CA GLN A 1142 8.77 -37.88 -24.61
C GLN A 1142 8.35 -38.83 -25.76
N GLN A 1143 8.57 -38.60 -27.06
CA GLN A 1143 9.64 -37.99 -27.89
C GLN A 1143 9.01 -37.58 -29.28
N THR A 1144 9.59 -36.89 -30.28
CA THR A 1144 10.98 -36.50 -30.65
C THR A 1144 10.94 -35.29 -31.64
N GLN A 1145 12.04 -34.51 -31.71
CA GLN A 1145 12.81 -34.06 -32.90
C GLN A 1145 12.19 -34.11 -34.34
N LEU A 1146 12.55 -33.27 -35.34
CA LEU A 1146 13.53 -32.17 -35.47
C LEU A 1146 13.21 -31.32 -36.73
N ASN A 1147 13.62 -30.06 -36.71
CA ASN A 1147 13.98 -29.12 -37.78
C ASN A 1147 13.70 -29.35 -39.30
N ASP A 1148 13.31 -28.22 -39.90
CA ASP A 1148 13.79 -27.62 -41.16
C ASP A 1148 13.25 -28.00 -42.57
N ASN A 1149 12.77 -26.93 -43.21
CA ASN A 1149 12.88 -26.55 -44.63
C ASN A 1149 11.85 -26.98 -45.70
N ALA A 1150 11.55 -25.95 -46.51
CA ALA A 1150 11.20 -25.93 -47.94
C ALA A 1150 9.75 -26.19 -48.43
N GLN A 1151 9.18 -25.09 -48.96
CA GLN A 1151 8.51 -24.95 -50.27
C GLN A 1151 7.20 -25.73 -50.60
N LYS A 1152 6.23 -24.95 -51.12
CA LYS A 1152 5.37 -25.18 -52.31
C LYS A 1152 5.26 -26.63 -52.83
N ASP A 1153 4.07 -27.18 -53.09
CA ASP A 1153 3.16 -26.69 -54.15
C ASP A 1153 1.76 -27.35 -54.13
N ASN A 1154 0.77 -26.56 -54.54
CA ASN A 1154 -0.36 -26.85 -55.45
C ASN A 1154 -1.08 -28.23 -55.58
N PHE A 1155 -2.44 -28.12 -55.53
CA PHE A 1155 -3.46 -28.66 -56.46
C PHE A 1155 -4.06 -30.09 -56.34
N PHE A 1156 -5.42 -30.14 -56.29
CA PHE A 1156 -6.39 -30.93 -57.11
C PHE A 1156 -6.24 -32.48 -57.22
N THR A 1157 -7.28 -33.35 -57.22
CA THR A 1157 -8.78 -33.21 -57.29
C THR A 1157 -9.50 -34.45 -56.66
N SER A 1158 -10.83 -34.39 -56.43
CA SER A 1158 -11.91 -35.27 -57.00
C SER A 1158 -12.31 -36.51 -56.14
N GLU A 1159 -13.50 -37.13 -56.23
CA GLU A 1159 -14.74 -36.85 -57.00
C GLU A 1159 -16.05 -37.44 -56.36
N THR A 1160 -17.19 -37.23 -57.06
CA THR A 1160 -18.47 -38.01 -57.11
C THR A 1160 -19.22 -38.55 -55.87
N GLN A 1161 -20.42 -37.95 -55.63
CA GLN A 1161 -21.79 -38.54 -55.80
C GLN A 1161 -22.11 -39.97 -55.26
N ILE A 1162 -23.26 -40.33 -54.64
CA ILE A 1162 -24.71 -39.98 -54.73
C ILE A 1162 -25.41 -40.51 -53.43
N SER A 1163 -26.43 -39.93 -52.77
CA SER A 1163 -27.88 -39.96 -53.11
C SER A 1163 -28.77 -39.24 -52.06
N GLN A 1164 -29.82 -38.53 -52.54
CA GLN A 1164 -31.23 -38.39 -52.06
C GLN A 1164 -31.55 -38.32 -50.54
N SER A 1165 -32.48 -37.49 -50.01
CA SER A 1165 -33.54 -36.58 -50.53
C SER A 1165 -34.05 -35.71 -49.33
N TYR A 1166 -35.05 -34.80 -49.35
CA TYR A 1166 -36.22 -34.49 -50.20
C TYR A 1166 -36.61 -32.98 -50.12
N ASP A 1167 -37.68 -32.62 -50.84
CA ASP A 1167 -38.57 -31.41 -50.83
C ASP A 1167 -38.92 -30.72 -49.49
N SER A 1168 -39.49 -29.50 -49.41
CA SER A 1168 -39.78 -28.34 -50.31
C SER A 1168 -40.33 -27.20 -49.40
N THR A 1169 -40.21 -25.88 -49.61
CA THR A 1169 -40.81 -24.93 -50.59
C THR A 1169 -40.26 -23.53 -50.24
N GLN A 1170 -39.79 -22.67 -51.16
CA GLN A 1170 -40.50 -21.52 -51.80
C GLN A 1170 -41.44 -20.73 -50.84
N VAL A 1171 -41.49 -19.38 -50.81
CA VAL A 1171 -41.61 -18.40 -51.92
C VAL A 1171 -40.93 -17.04 -51.55
N GLU A 1172 -40.66 -16.23 -52.58
CA GLU A 1172 -40.01 -14.90 -52.59
C GLU A 1172 -40.97 -13.72 -52.25
N ILE A 1173 -40.57 -12.50 -52.67
CA ILE A 1173 -41.40 -11.33 -53.05
C ILE A 1173 -41.53 -10.19 -52.01
N SER A 1174 -40.47 -9.37 -51.98
CA SER A 1174 -40.40 -7.95 -52.41
C SER A 1174 -41.14 -6.79 -51.71
N GLU A 1175 -40.43 -5.66 -51.76
CA GLU A 1175 -40.91 -4.32 -52.13
C GLU A 1175 -41.73 -3.48 -51.15
N ASP A 1176 -41.01 -2.46 -50.67
CA ASP A 1176 -41.29 -1.04 -50.94
C ASP A 1176 -42.25 -0.23 -50.08
N ASN A 1177 -41.80 1.04 -49.95
CA ASN A 1177 -42.62 2.25 -49.80
C ASN A 1177 -43.36 2.40 -48.47
N GLN A 1178 -43.55 3.61 -47.95
CA GLN A 1178 -42.92 4.94 -48.10
C GLN A 1178 -43.75 5.81 -47.15
N THR A 1179 -43.16 6.86 -46.55
CA THR A 1179 -43.89 8.07 -46.13
C THR A 1179 -45.08 7.89 -45.14
N ASP A 1180 -45.60 8.91 -44.47
CA ASP A 1180 -45.00 10.18 -44.06
C ASP A 1180 -45.61 10.60 -42.73
N GLU A 1181 -44.85 11.45 -42.03
CA GLU A 1181 -45.31 12.60 -41.24
C GLU A 1181 -46.49 12.56 -40.22
N TYR A 1182 -46.28 13.48 -39.26
CA TYR A 1182 -47.26 14.34 -38.59
C TYR A 1182 -47.95 13.93 -37.29
N SER A 1183 -47.68 14.83 -36.33
CA SER A 1183 -48.64 15.41 -35.39
C SER A 1183 -49.06 14.53 -34.21
N LEU A 1184 -49.28 15.02 -32.99
CA LEU A 1184 -48.92 16.23 -32.23
C LEU A 1184 -49.80 16.10 -30.98
N THR A 1185 -49.32 16.61 -29.84
CA THR A 1185 -50.12 17.11 -28.71
C THR A 1185 -51.10 16.19 -27.95
N ALA A 1186 -50.87 16.18 -26.63
CA ALA A 1186 -51.89 16.45 -25.60
C ALA A 1186 -52.84 15.27 -25.21
N GLU A 1187 -53.35 15.18 -23.98
CA GLU A 1187 -53.13 15.95 -22.75
C GLU A 1187 -53.60 15.12 -21.52
N LYS A 1188 -53.13 15.52 -20.32
CA LYS A 1188 -53.87 15.51 -19.02
C LYS A 1188 -54.28 14.21 -18.31
N ASN A 1189 -54.28 14.37 -16.97
CA ASN A 1189 -55.08 13.69 -15.92
C ASN A 1189 -54.62 12.26 -15.49
N ALA A 1190 -54.68 11.88 -14.21
CA ALA A 1190 -55.21 12.56 -13.01
C ALA A 1190 -54.41 12.25 -11.72
N MET A 1191 -54.69 13.03 -10.66
CA MET A 1191 -54.23 12.85 -9.28
C MET A 1191 -54.92 11.67 -8.55
N ASN A 1192 -54.45 11.40 -7.31
CA ASN A 1192 -54.98 10.55 -6.22
C ASN A 1192 -54.21 9.23 -6.02
N ASN A 1193 -53.85 8.77 -4.82
CA ASN A 1193 -53.99 9.33 -3.46
C ASN A 1193 -52.85 8.90 -2.53
N VAL A 1194 -52.52 9.82 -1.63
CA VAL A 1194 -52.10 9.68 -0.22
C VAL A 1194 -52.43 8.31 0.44
N PHE A 1195 -51.46 7.66 1.10
CA PHE A 1195 -51.41 7.45 2.58
C PHE A 1195 -50.22 6.58 3.07
N ASP A 1196 -49.56 7.08 4.13
CA ASP A 1196 -48.69 6.45 5.15
C ASP A 1196 -48.18 5.00 5.01
N LYS A 1197 -46.85 4.83 4.93
CA LYS A 1197 -46.01 4.50 6.11
C LYS A 1197 -44.50 4.62 5.87
#